data_AF-B5II82-F1
#
_entry.id   AF-B5II82-F1
#
_cell.length_a   1.000
_cell.length_b   1.000
_cell.length_c   1.000
_cell.angle_alpha   90.00
_cell.angle_beta   90.00
_cell.angle_gamma   90.00
#
_symmetry.space_group_name_H-M   'P 1'
#
loop_
_entity.id
_entity.type
_entity.pdbx_description
1 polymer ?
#
loop_
_entity_poly.entity_id
_entity_poly.type
_entity_poly.pdbx_seq_one_letter_code
_entity_poly.pdbx_strand_id
1 'polypeptide(L)'
;MAGAPEPLRDRIAELQRLLTQAAHAYYVLDAPVMEDPVYDRLYRELLELEQAHPELIRPDSPTQRVGGSPAEGFRSVEHRIALLSLDNAFSTEELEAWYARLLKVLDRTPAAGEPLPDLAMVGELKIDGNALALSYREGLLERAATRGDGERGEEITANVRTIQSVPLRLRLQAPPAWVEVRGEALIPDGTFAAINAERLARGEPAFANPRNACAGTLRQLDPQVVADRRLDFFAYTLHLPDDWQPGPGDPPRPSSQWESLAWLRAAGFKVNPNAELLADLAAVEAFFTRWEPERRQLPYATDGVVVKLDDLRLQADAGFTQKAPRWAIALKYAAEEAPSRLLRLSCQVGRTGVVTPVAEFEPVALAGTSVSRATLHNADRLAELDLHAGDTIVVRKAGEIIPEVVRVLPELRPAAARRLELPRHCPECGSELVREAGEAATRCVNSSCPAILRGALRHWVSKAALDVDGLGSKLIEQLVDRGLVRSIAGLYRLDAALLASLERMGGEVGGQSGGGPGRLETAALAPPALRPRHPPRGRGECQGPRQGFSERRRSGGGRRRRVRADHGGVRHRRRDRPEPAAVVPHPRQPGAAGGAGGAGLQPGGQSRGGRRWSGGGGRRRSLGGPHLRAHRHPAQPQPPPGPGADRGRRRQGHGLGEQEDQLRGGR
;
A
#
# COMPACT_ATOMS: atom_id res chain seq x y z
N MET A 1 -11.50 -37.82 -15.17
CA MET A 1 -11.73 -38.61 -13.94
C MET A 1 -12.04 -40.09 -14.21
N ALA A 2 -13.03 -40.44 -15.03
CA ALA A 2 -13.22 -41.84 -15.43
C ALA A 2 -12.04 -42.30 -16.33
N GLY A 3 -11.29 -43.32 -15.89
CA GLY A 3 -10.13 -43.85 -16.61
C GLY A 3 -9.12 -44.56 -15.70
N ALA A 4 -8.61 -43.85 -14.69
CA ALA A 4 -7.60 -44.38 -13.77
C ALA A 4 -8.15 -45.46 -12.79
N PRO A 5 -7.29 -46.35 -12.25
CA PRO A 5 -7.63 -47.20 -11.10
C PRO A 5 -8.02 -46.38 -9.87
N GLU A 6 -8.88 -46.95 -9.02
CA GLU A 6 -9.37 -46.29 -7.81
C GLU A 6 -8.29 -46.05 -6.76
N PRO A 7 -7.43 -47.03 -6.39
CA PRO A 7 -6.36 -46.83 -5.40
C PRO A 7 -5.34 -45.76 -5.80
N LEU A 8 -5.16 -45.51 -7.11
CA LEU A 8 -4.28 -44.46 -7.62
C LEU A 8 -4.87 -43.06 -7.35
N ARG A 9 -6.18 -42.88 -7.57
CA ARG A 9 -6.87 -41.62 -7.24
C ARG A 9 -6.80 -41.34 -5.74
N ASP A 10 -7.01 -42.37 -4.93
CA ASP A 10 -6.95 -42.27 -3.47
C ASP A 10 -5.54 -41.91 -3.00
N ARG A 11 -4.50 -42.52 -3.57
CA ARG A 11 -3.10 -42.19 -3.23
C ARG A 11 -2.72 -40.76 -3.64
N ILE A 12 -3.11 -40.31 -4.84
CA ILE A 12 -2.88 -38.91 -5.25
C ILE A 12 -3.61 -37.93 -4.31
N ALA A 13 -4.86 -38.21 -3.95
CA ALA A 13 -5.62 -37.38 -3.01
C ALA A 13 -5.01 -37.40 -1.59
N GLU A 14 -4.48 -38.54 -1.13
CA GLU A 14 -3.75 -38.66 0.13
C GLU A 14 -2.47 -37.82 0.13
N LEU A 15 -1.63 -37.95 -0.89
CA LEU A 15 -0.39 -37.20 -1.03
C LEU A 15 -0.65 -35.69 -1.08
N GLN A 16 -1.60 -35.24 -1.92
CA GLN A 16 -2.04 -33.85 -1.98
C GLN A 16 -2.51 -33.34 -0.61
N ARG A 17 -3.28 -34.14 0.15
CA ARG A 17 -3.72 -33.80 1.52
C ARG A 17 -2.55 -33.69 2.49
N LEU A 18 -1.67 -34.69 2.55
CA LEU A 18 -0.54 -34.73 3.48
C LEU A 18 0.43 -33.57 3.25
N LEU A 19 0.81 -33.32 1.98
CA LEU A 19 1.68 -32.21 1.61
C LEU A 19 1.03 -30.86 1.91
N THR A 20 -0.26 -30.67 1.62
CA THR A 20 -1.01 -29.43 1.93
C THR A 20 -1.18 -29.23 3.44
N GLN A 21 -1.23 -30.29 4.23
CA GLN A 21 -1.26 -30.24 5.69
C GLN A 21 0.13 -29.85 6.25
N ALA A 22 1.19 -30.50 5.81
CA ALA A 22 2.57 -30.23 6.22
C ALA A 22 3.05 -28.83 5.81
N ALA A 23 2.83 -28.41 4.56
CA ALA A 23 3.23 -27.10 4.07
C ALA A 23 2.55 -25.96 4.84
N HIS A 24 1.26 -26.07 5.15
CA HIS A 24 0.58 -25.09 6.00
C HIS A 24 1.12 -25.11 7.44
N ALA A 25 1.40 -26.28 8.01
CA ALA A 25 1.98 -26.37 9.34
C ALA A 25 3.34 -25.66 9.43
N TYR A 26 4.17 -25.81 8.40
CA TYR A 26 5.44 -25.09 8.23
C TYR A 26 5.21 -23.58 7.99
N TYR A 27 4.66 -23.20 6.82
CA TYR A 27 4.68 -21.81 6.33
C TYR A 27 3.63 -20.88 6.96
N VAL A 28 2.52 -21.43 7.47
CA VAL A 28 1.39 -20.65 8.02
C VAL A 28 1.36 -20.69 9.56
N LEU A 29 1.66 -21.84 10.18
CA LEU A 29 1.58 -22.02 11.63
C LEU A 29 2.92 -21.95 12.38
N ASP A 30 4.05 -21.94 11.66
CA ASP A 30 5.41 -22.02 12.24
C ASP A 30 5.61 -23.22 13.18
N ALA A 31 4.93 -24.33 12.85
CA ALA A 31 4.82 -25.55 13.66
C ALA A 31 4.93 -26.80 12.76
N PRO A 32 6.11 -27.12 12.22
CA PRO A 32 6.29 -28.21 11.27
C PRO A 32 5.94 -29.58 11.87
N VAL A 33 5.09 -30.33 11.17
CA VAL A 33 4.61 -31.68 11.57
C VAL A 33 5.24 -32.82 10.76
N MET A 34 6.22 -32.50 9.91
CA MET A 34 6.87 -33.42 8.97
C MET A 34 8.29 -32.92 8.72
N GLU A 35 9.26 -33.84 8.68
CA GLU A 35 10.65 -33.52 8.35
C GLU A 35 10.81 -33.30 6.84
N ASP A 36 11.66 -32.35 6.44
CA ASP A 36 11.91 -32.01 5.03
C ASP A 36 12.23 -33.25 4.15
N PRO A 37 13.07 -34.22 4.55
CA PRO A 37 13.37 -35.42 3.73
C PRO A 37 12.20 -36.40 3.56
N VAL A 38 11.14 -36.25 4.36
CA VAL A 38 9.87 -36.98 4.22
C VAL A 38 8.94 -36.21 3.28
N TYR A 39 8.82 -34.89 3.47
CA TYR A 39 8.05 -34.02 2.58
C TYR A 39 8.55 -34.13 1.13
N ASP A 40 9.85 -34.02 0.91
CA ASP A 40 10.51 -34.15 -0.39
C ASP A 40 10.18 -35.46 -1.10
N ARG A 41 10.09 -36.56 -0.35
CA ARG A 41 9.81 -37.89 -0.88
C ARG A 41 8.36 -38.01 -1.35
N LEU A 42 7.42 -37.56 -0.51
CA LEU A 42 5.99 -37.54 -0.84
C LEU A 42 5.70 -36.56 -2.00
N TYR A 43 6.43 -35.45 -2.09
CA TYR A 43 6.32 -34.50 -3.19
C TYR A 43 6.82 -35.08 -4.51
N ARG A 44 7.96 -35.79 -4.51
CA ARG A 44 8.47 -36.51 -5.70
C ARG A 44 7.51 -37.62 -6.13
N GLU A 45 6.99 -38.41 -5.19
CA GLU A 45 5.97 -39.44 -5.47
C GLU A 45 4.73 -38.82 -6.13
N LEU A 46 4.20 -37.71 -5.59
CA LEU A 46 3.07 -37.01 -6.21
C LEU A 46 3.38 -36.50 -7.61
N LEU A 47 4.57 -35.92 -7.81
CA LEU A 47 5.03 -35.39 -9.09
C LEU A 47 5.17 -36.49 -10.15
N GLU A 48 5.74 -37.64 -9.78
CA GLU A 48 5.88 -38.82 -10.65
C GLU A 48 4.50 -39.38 -11.05
N LEU A 49 3.57 -39.50 -10.10
CA LEU A 49 2.20 -39.96 -10.37
C LEU A 49 1.41 -38.97 -11.25
N GLU A 50 1.54 -37.67 -11.02
CA GLU A 50 0.88 -36.63 -11.83
C GLU A 50 1.50 -36.47 -13.23
N GLN A 51 2.81 -36.74 -13.40
CA GLN A 51 3.45 -36.82 -14.72
C GLN A 51 2.99 -38.06 -15.50
N ALA A 52 2.83 -39.21 -14.84
CA ALA A 52 2.30 -40.43 -15.44
C ALA A 52 0.80 -40.33 -15.77
N HIS A 53 0.04 -39.53 -15.02
CA HIS A 53 -1.40 -39.36 -15.14
C HIS A 53 -1.85 -37.88 -15.20
N PRO A 54 -1.56 -37.16 -16.31
CA PRO A 54 -1.96 -35.75 -16.45
C PRO A 54 -3.47 -35.50 -16.32
N GLU A 55 -4.30 -36.51 -16.60
CA GLU A 55 -5.76 -36.48 -16.45
C GLU A 55 -6.27 -36.49 -14.98
N LEU A 56 -5.34 -36.64 -14.02
CA LEU A 56 -5.59 -36.60 -12.59
C LEU A 56 -5.03 -35.33 -11.91
N ILE A 57 -4.25 -34.51 -12.62
CA ILE A 57 -3.74 -33.23 -12.12
C ILE A 57 -4.92 -32.33 -11.73
N ARG A 58 -4.85 -31.75 -10.54
CA ARG A 58 -5.86 -30.79 -10.05
C ARG A 58 -5.26 -29.37 -9.94
N PRO A 59 -6.03 -28.30 -10.23
CA PRO A 59 -5.54 -26.91 -10.16
C PRO A 59 -5.06 -26.43 -8.78
N ASP A 60 -5.32 -27.22 -7.73
CA ASP A 60 -4.95 -27.00 -6.33
C ASP A 60 -3.88 -27.97 -5.80
N SER A 61 -3.33 -28.86 -6.65
CA SER A 61 -2.24 -29.76 -6.25
C SER A 61 -0.96 -28.96 -5.91
N PRO A 62 -0.17 -29.36 -4.88
CA PRO A 62 1.08 -28.68 -4.51
C PRO A 62 2.08 -28.54 -5.67
N THR A 63 2.07 -29.43 -6.66
CA THR A 63 2.89 -29.37 -7.87
C THR A 63 2.56 -28.15 -8.74
N GLN A 64 1.29 -27.72 -8.75
CA GLN A 64 0.76 -26.62 -9.56
C GLN A 64 1.03 -25.22 -8.95
N ARG A 65 1.93 -25.14 -7.96
CA ARG A 65 2.49 -23.89 -7.44
C ARG A 65 3.54 -23.28 -8.36
N VAL A 66 4.34 -24.11 -9.04
CA VAL A 66 5.45 -23.67 -9.89
C VAL A 66 5.38 -24.48 -11.20
N GLY A 67 4.79 -23.88 -12.22
CA GLY A 67 4.58 -24.52 -13.52
C GLY A 67 3.98 -23.59 -14.57
N GLY A 68 4.18 -23.95 -15.84
CA GLY A 68 3.89 -23.09 -16.99
C GLY A 68 5.16 -22.39 -17.52
N SER A 69 5.09 -21.90 -18.76
CA SER A 69 6.16 -21.09 -19.35
C SER A 69 6.16 -19.67 -18.76
N PRO A 70 7.29 -18.94 -18.78
CA PRO A 70 7.32 -17.52 -18.43
C PRO A 70 6.30 -16.71 -19.23
N ALA A 71 5.65 -15.75 -18.56
CA ALA A 71 4.61 -14.92 -19.15
C ALA A 71 5.18 -13.94 -20.19
N GLU A 72 4.48 -13.75 -21.31
CA GLU A 72 4.81 -12.70 -22.30
C GLU A 72 4.61 -11.28 -21.74
N GLY A 73 3.78 -11.13 -20.70
CA GLY A 73 3.50 -9.87 -20.02
C GLY A 73 2.25 -9.95 -19.13
N PHE A 74 2.12 -9.00 -18.20
CA PHE A 74 0.98 -8.94 -17.28
C PHE A 74 -0.24 -8.27 -17.91
N ARG A 75 -1.44 -8.75 -17.56
CA ARG A 75 -2.72 -8.21 -18.03
C ARG A 75 -3.31 -7.29 -16.97
N SER A 76 -3.85 -6.14 -17.39
CA SER A 76 -4.61 -5.29 -16.46
C SER A 76 -6.00 -5.88 -16.22
N VAL A 77 -6.41 -5.97 -14.96
CA VAL A 77 -7.70 -6.50 -14.52
C VAL A 77 -8.39 -5.53 -13.58
N GLU A 78 -9.72 -5.48 -13.65
CA GLU A 78 -10.55 -4.71 -12.71
C GLU A 78 -10.77 -5.52 -11.42
N HIS A 79 -10.66 -4.82 -10.29
CA HIS A 79 -10.93 -5.40 -8.96
C HIS A 79 -12.45 -5.51 -8.75
N ARG A 80 -12.90 -6.57 -8.06
CA ARG A 80 -14.35 -6.76 -7.77
C ARG A 80 -14.86 -5.67 -6.83
N ILE A 81 -14.01 -5.25 -5.91
CA ILE A 81 -14.22 -4.19 -4.93
C ILE A 81 -12.97 -3.30 -4.98
N ALA A 82 -13.07 -1.97 -4.92
CA ALA A 82 -11.89 -1.10 -5.03
C ALA A 82 -10.88 -1.30 -3.88
N LEU A 83 -9.57 -1.28 -4.19
CA LEU A 83 -8.47 -1.31 -3.22
C LEU A 83 -8.02 0.13 -2.90
N LEU A 84 -8.76 0.75 -1.99
CA LEU A 84 -8.47 2.07 -1.45
C LEU A 84 -7.15 2.10 -0.65
N SER A 85 -6.64 3.31 -0.39
CA SER A 85 -5.54 3.53 0.55
C SER A 85 -6.08 3.78 1.96
N LEU A 86 -5.19 3.96 2.94
CA LEU A 86 -5.54 4.49 4.27
C LEU A 86 -5.16 5.97 4.34
N ASP A 87 -5.94 6.76 5.06
CA ASP A 87 -5.47 8.04 5.59
C ASP A 87 -4.41 7.76 6.67
N ASN A 88 -3.52 8.72 6.94
CA ASN A 88 -2.38 8.54 7.84
C ASN A 88 -2.50 9.49 9.03
N ALA A 89 -2.00 9.05 10.19
CA ALA A 89 -1.65 9.90 11.33
C ALA A 89 -0.15 9.71 11.65
N PHE A 90 0.48 10.78 12.09
CA PHE A 90 1.89 10.85 12.48
C PHE A 90 2.09 11.24 13.96
N SER A 91 1.00 11.50 14.69
CA SER A 91 1.00 11.79 16.13
C SER A 91 -0.32 11.35 16.80
N THR A 92 -0.35 11.34 18.14
CA THR A 92 -1.54 11.01 18.92
C THR A 92 -2.67 12.02 18.69
N GLU A 93 -2.37 13.30 18.54
CA GLU A 93 -3.37 14.35 18.28
C GLU A 93 -4.06 14.15 16.91
N GLU A 94 -3.35 13.62 15.92
CA GLU A 94 -3.93 13.25 14.62
C GLU A 94 -4.83 12.00 14.71
N LEU A 95 -4.48 11.04 15.58
CA LEU A 95 -5.32 9.88 15.94
C LEU A 95 -6.60 10.34 16.67
N GLU A 96 -6.48 11.14 17.73
CA GLU A 96 -7.61 11.71 18.48
C GLU A 96 -8.55 12.47 17.53
N ALA A 97 -7.98 13.34 16.67
CA ALA A 97 -8.76 14.09 15.70
C ALA A 97 -9.43 13.19 14.65
N TRP A 98 -8.85 12.04 14.29
CA TRP A 98 -9.53 11.02 13.47
C TRP A 98 -10.67 10.35 14.25
N TYR A 99 -10.44 9.94 15.48
CA TYR A 99 -11.45 9.28 16.31
C TYR A 99 -12.66 10.19 16.55
N ALA A 100 -12.44 11.45 16.87
CA ALA A 100 -13.50 12.46 16.99
C ALA A 100 -14.28 12.66 15.67
N ARG A 101 -13.63 12.57 14.50
CA ARG A 101 -14.33 12.59 13.19
C ARG A 101 -15.16 11.32 12.98
N LEU A 102 -14.66 10.15 13.37
CA LEU A 102 -15.39 8.87 13.27
C LEU A 102 -16.64 8.87 14.18
N LEU A 103 -16.49 9.28 15.44
CA LEU A 103 -17.61 9.44 16.39
C LEU A 103 -18.69 10.38 15.86
N LYS A 104 -18.30 11.48 15.20
CA LYS A 104 -19.24 12.42 14.58
C LYS A 104 -19.97 11.85 13.36
N VAL A 105 -19.35 10.93 12.60
CA VAL A 105 -20.02 10.25 11.48
C VAL A 105 -20.99 9.17 11.98
N LEU A 106 -20.67 8.50 13.09
CA LEU A 106 -21.48 7.44 13.69
C LEU A 106 -22.59 7.94 14.64
N ASP A 107 -22.78 9.26 14.76
CA ASP A 107 -23.67 9.92 15.74
C ASP A 107 -23.42 9.49 17.20
N ARG A 108 -22.14 9.32 17.55
CA ARG A 108 -21.62 8.89 18.86
C ARG A 108 -20.70 9.93 19.49
N THR A 109 -20.98 11.22 19.27
CA THR A 109 -20.21 12.29 19.93
C THR A 109 -20.67 12.41 21.39
N PRO A 110 -19.79 12.23 22.39
CA PRO A 110 -20.16 12.35 23.81
C PRO A 110 -20.56 13.79 24.16
N ALA A 111 -21.33 13.98 25.24
CA ALA A 111 -21.62 15.32 25.74
C ALA A 111 -20.38 15.98 26.36
N ALA A 112 -20.41 17.30 26.52
CA ALA A 112 -19.27 18.05 27.04
C ALA A 112 -18.94 17.65 28.50
N GLY A 113 -17.83 16.93 28.69
CA GLY A 113 -17.39 16.42 29.99
C GLY A 113 -17.70 14.94 30.24
N GLU A 114 -18.39 14.25 29.31
CA GLU A 114 -18.49 12.80 29.31
C GLU A 114 -17.20 12.16 28.74
N PRO A 115 -16.86 10.91 29.14
CA PRO A 115 -15.77 10.18 28.52
C PRO A 115 -16.06 9.88 27.04
N LEU A 116 -15.01 9.63 26.26
CA LEU A 116 -15.16 9.03 24.93
C LEU A 116 -15.88 7.69 25.06
N PRO A 117 -16.81 7.34 24.15
CA PRO A 117 -17.48 6.05 24.19
C PRO A 117 -16.53 4.93 23.82
N ASP A 118 -16.69 3.78 24.47
CA ASP A 118 -15.97 2.55 24.15
C ASP A 118 -16.37 2.08 22.74
N LEU A 119 -15.41 2.09 21.81
CA LEU A 119 -15.52 1.45 20.50
C LEU A 119 -14.35 0.51 20.33
N ALA A 120 -14.64 -0.79 20.31
CA ALA A 120 -13.63 -1.81 20.06
C ALA A 120 -12.93 -1.58 18.70
N MET A 121 -11.60 -1.65 18.73
CA MET A 121 -10.71 -1.47 17.59
C MET A 121 -9.86 -2.73 17.42
N VAL A 122 -9.42 -3.00 16.20
CA VAL A 122 -8.37 -3.99 15.93
C VAL A 122 -7.10 -3.23 15.57
N GLY A 123 -6.03 -3.46 16.34
CA GLY A 123 -4.68 -3.03 16.03
C GLY A 123 -3.95 -4.10 15.23
N GLU A 124 -3.40 -3.74 14.07
CA GLU A 124 -2.61 -4.62 13.22
C GLU A 124 -1.27 -3.96 12.86
N LEU A 125 -0.21 -4.73 12.65
CA LEU A 125 1.07 -4.18 12.20
C LEU A 125 1.02 -3.77 10.73
N LYS A 126 1.55 -2.58 10.42
CA LYS A 126 1.52 -2.03 9.07
C LYS A 126 2.73 -2.51 8.24
N ILE A 127 2.59 -3.71 7.70
CA ILE A 127 3.60 -4.40 6.88
C ILE A 127 4.09 -3.54 5.70
N ASP A 128 5.42 -3.43 5.52
CA ASP A 128 6.01 -2.70 4.38
C ASP A 128 6.24 -3.62 3.17
N GLY A 129 5.17 -3.87 2.39
CA GLY A 129 5.20 -4.81 1.27
C GLY A 129 4.38 -4.38 0.04
N ASN A 130 3.59 -5.31 -0.50
CA ASN A 130 2.72 -5.06 -1.64
C ASN A 130 1.32 -5.66 -1.45
N ALA A 131 0.32 -4.79 -1.30
CA ALA A 131 -1.09 -5.15 -1.26
C ALA A 131 -1.53 -5.94 -2.51
N LEU A 132 -2.10 -7.12 -2.25
CA LEU A 132 -2.70 -8.01 -3.25
C LEU A 132 -4.21 -8.18 -3.01
N ALA A 133 -4.94 -8.39 -4.10
CA ALA A 133 -6.32 -8.89 -4.08
C ALA A 133 -6.33 -10.35 -4.58
N LEU A 134 -6.85 -11.27 -3.78
CA LEU A 134 -6.95 -12.70 -4.09
C LEU A 134 -8.43 -13.06 -4.27
N SER A 135 -8.82 -13.38 -5.51
CA SER A 135 -10.16 -13.87 -5.84
C SER A 135 -10.17 -15.40 -5.78
N TYR A 136 -11.07 -15.96 -4.97
CA TYR A 136 -11.38 -17.39 -4.93
C TYR A 136 -12.79 -17.62 -5.48
N ARG A 137 -12.99 -18.75 -6.16
CA ARG A 137 -14.28 -19.24 -6.64
C ARG A 137 -14.47 -20.67 -6.15
N GLU A 138 -15.57 -20.95 -5.47
CA GLU A 138 -15.86 -22.27 -4.86
C GLU A 138 -14.68 -22.79 -4.00
N GLY A 139 -14.01 -21.86 -3.31
CA GLY A 139 -12.84 -22.13 -2.46
C GLY A 139 -11.50 -22.33 -3.20
N LEU A 140 -11.46 -22.31 -4.53
CA LEU A 140 -10.22 -22.42 -5.33
C LEU A 140 -9.66 -21.04 -5.71
N LEU A 141 -8.33 -20.87 -5.68
CA LEU A 141 -7.66 -19.64 -6.12
C LEU A 141 -7.82 -19.44 -7.63
N GLU A 142 -8.73 -18.53 -8.00
CA GLU A 142 -9.09 -18.18 -9.37
C GLU A 142 -8.10 -17.16 -9.96
N ARG A 143 -7.81 -16.10 -9.21
CA ARG A 143 -7.05 -14.93 -9.70
C ARG A 143 -6.36 -14.19 -8.55
N ALA A 144 -5.15 -13.71 -8.77
CA ALA A 144 -4.48 -12.75 -7.89
C ALA A 144 -4.07 -11.49 -8.68
N ALA A 145 -4.22 -10.32 -8.07
CA ALA A 145 -3.88 -9.04 -8.70
C ALA A 145 -3.13 -8.09 -7.76
N THR A 146 -2.19 -7.30 -8.29
CA THR A 146 -1.57 -6.18 -7.58
C THR A 146 -2.59 -5.05 -7.36
N ARG A 147 -2.41 -4.19 -6.35
CA ARG A 147 -3.29 -3.02 -6.15
C ARG A 147 -3.46 -2.16 -7.41
N GLY A 148 -2.37 -1.90 -8.14
CA GLY A 148 -2.32 -0.93 -9.23
C GLY A 148 -2.75 0.47 -8.76
N ASP A 149 -3.73 1.07 -9.44
CA ASP A 149 -4.29 2.39 -9.11
C ASP A 149 -5.39 2.34 -8.03
N GLY A 150 -5.90 1.14 -7.70
CA GLY A 150 -6.98 0.89 -6.73
C GLY A 150 -8.31 0.50 -7.37
N GLU A 151 -8.57 0.87 -8.62
CA GLU A 151 -9.70 0.34 -9.42
C GLU A 151 -9.22 -0.86 -10.26
N ARG A 152 -8.00 -0.78 -10.78
CA ARG A 152 -7.38 -1.77 -11.68
C ARG A 152 -5.99 -2.17 -11.23
N GLY A 153 -5.73 -3.48 -11.29
CA GLY A 153 -4.47 -4.12 -10.94
C GLY A 153 -3.77 -4.75 -12.13
N GLU A 154 -2.57 -5.29 -11.91
CA GLU A 154 -1.93 -6.26 -12.79
C GLU A 154 -2.24 -7.67 -12.29
N GLU A 155 -2.71 -8.55 -13.17
CA GLU A 155 -2.95 -9.96 -12.89
C GLU A 155 -1.61 -10.71 -12.82
N ILE A 156 -1.37 -11.40 -11.69
CA ILE A 156 -0.09 -12.04 -11.35
C ILE A 156 -0.30 -13.42 -10.68
N THR A 157 -1.35 -14.14 -11.07
CA THR A 157 -1.79 -15.38 -10.39
C THR A 157 -0.72 -16.47 -10.41
N ALA A 158 0.04 -16.60 -11.50
CA ALA A 158 1.16 -17.54 -11.60
C ALA A 158 2.26 -17.25 -10.54
N ASN A 159 2.57 -15.98 -10.33
CA ASN A 159 3.58 -15.55 -9.34
C ASN A 159 3.07 -15.75 -7.91
N VAL A 160 1.78 -15.46 -7.65
CA VAL A 160 1.19 -15.62 -6.32
C VAL A 160 0.98 -17.09 -5.94
N ARG A 161 0.82 -17.99 -6.92
CA ARG A 161 0.78 -19.45 -6.70
C ARG A 161 2.05 -20.01 -6.06
N THR A 162 3.21 -19.36 -6.25
CA THR A 162 4.47 -19.81 -5.62
C THR A 162 4.55 -19.49 -4.12
N ILE A 163 3.78 -18.51 -3.65
CA ILE A 163 3.79 -18.03 -2.26
C ILE A 163 3.14 -19.10 -1.36
N GLN A 164 3.95 -19.77 -0.54
CA GLN A 164 3.53 -20.97 0.18
C GLN A 164 2.47 -20.71 1.26
N SER A 165 2.46 -19.51 1.86
CA SER A 165 1.46 -19.06 2.82
C SER A 165 0.13 -18.58 2.20
N VAL A 166 0.06 -18.50 0.86
CA VAL A 166 -1.22 -18.35 0.13
C VAL A 166 -1.78 -19.75 -0.17
N PRO A 167 -2.98 -20.11 0.32
CA PRO A 167 -3.60 -21.41 0.04
C PRO A 167 -4.11 -21.48 -1.40
N LEU A 168 -3.87 -22.59 -2.12
CA LEU A 168 -4.50 -22.81 -3.44
C LEU A 168 -5.98 -23.22 -3.33
N ARG A 169 -6.37 -23.83 -2.21
CA ARG A 169 -7.75 -24.11 -1.80
C ARG A 169 -7.98 -23.65 -0.36
N LEU A 170 -9.08 -22.95 -0.12
CA LEU A 170 -9.56 -22.59 1.22
C LEU A 170 -9.98 -23.83 2.02
N ARG A 171 -9.68 -23.84 3.31
CA ARG A 171 -9.99 -24.94 4.23
C ARG A 171 -11.44 -24.89 4.72
N LEU A 172 -12.38 -25.04 3.79
CA LEU A 172 -13.82 -25.00 4.01
C LEU A 172 -14.51 -26.24 3.42
N GLN A 173 -15.58 -26.69 4.07
CA GLN A 173 -16.44 -27.79 3.61
C GLN A 173 -17.49 -27.30 2.61
N ALA A 174 -18.14 -26.17 2.89
CA ALA A 174 -19.09 -25.49 2.01
C ALA A 174 -18.54 -24.10 1.61
N PRO A 175 -17.48 -24.03 0.79
CA PRO A 175 -16.86 -22.76 0.41
C PRO A 175 -17.86 -21.84 -0.32
N PRO A 176 -17.83 -20.53 -0.04
CA PRO A 176 -18.65 -19.56 -0.77
C PRO A 176 -18.43 -19.61 -2.29
N ALA A 177 -19.47 -19.28 -3.05
CA ALA A 177 -19.40 -19.16 -4.51
C ALA A 177 -18.27 -18.24 -4.97
N TRP A 178 -18.00 -17.17 -4.22
CA TRP A 178 -16.80 -16.35 -4.36
C TRP A 178 -16.30 -15.85 -3.00
N VAL A 179 -14.98 -15.62 -2.88
CA VAL A 179 -14.37 -14.89 -1.75
C VAL A 179 -13.34 -13.93 -2.33
N GLU A 180 -13.26 -12.70 -1.81
CA GLU A 180 -12.08 -11.84 -2.05
C GLU A 180 -11.33 -11.64 -0.74
N VAL A 181 -10.05 -12.02 -0.72
CA VAL A 181 -9.14 -11.82 0.41
C VAL A 181 -8.09 -10.80 0.04
N ARG A 182 -7.76 -9.89 0.96
CA ARG A 182 -6.71 -8.89 0.79
C ARG A 182 -5.64 -9.09 1.83
N GLY A 183 -4.40 -8.86 1.43
CA GLY A 183 -3.23 -9.01 2.28
C GLY A 183 -2.00 -8.34 1.68
N GLU A 184 -0.97 -8.16 2.49
CA GLU A 184 0.31 -7.60 2.04
C GLU A 184 1.27 -8.76 1.77
N ALA A 185 1.82 -8.85 0.56
CA ALA A 185 2.94 -9.73 0.24
C ALA A 185 4.26 -9.04 0.63
N LEU A 186 5.17 -9.77 1.25
CA LEU A 186 6.40 -9.26 1.87
C LEU A 186 7.62 -10.16 1.58
N ILE A 187 8.81 -9.63 1.84
CA ILE A 187 10.05 -10.41 1.89
C ILE A 187 10.54 -10.41 3.35
N PRO A 188 10.72 -11.58 3.99
CA PRO A 188 11.33 -11.67 5.30
C PRO A 188 12.77 -11.15 5.31
N ASP A 189 13.20 -10.49 6.38
CA ASP A 189 14.45 -9.71 6.40
C ASP A 189 15.71 -10.54 6.12
N GLY A 190 15.75 -11.79 6.60
CA GLY A 190 16.83 -12.74 6.29
C GLY A 190 16.88 -13.13 4.80
N THR A 191 15.71 -13.26 4.16
CA THR A 191 15.60 -13.48 2.71
C THR A 191 16.05 -12.24 1.94
N PHE A 192 15.64 -11.04 2.39
CA PHE A 192 16.08 -9.77 1.78
C PHE A 192 17.60 -9.59 1.85
N ALA A 193 18.22 -9.90 2.99
CA ALA A 193 19.68 -9.88 3.16
C ALA A 193 20.38 -10.87 2.21
N ALA A 194 19.88 -12.11 2.09
CA ALA A 194 20.42 -13.11 1.19
C ALA A 194 20.31 -12.69 -0.30
N ILE A 195 19.18 -12.11 -0.71
CA ILE A 195 18.97 -11.56 -2.06
C ILE A 195 20.00 -10.46 -2.33
N ASN A 196 20.22 -9.53 -1.39
CA ASN A 196 21.19 -8.46 -1.58
C ASN A 196 22.65 -8.94 -1.63
N ALA A 197 23.01 -9.95 -0.82
CA ALA A 197 24.33 -10.59 -0.91
C ALA A 197 24.56 -11.27 -2.28
N GLU A 198 23.56 -12.00 -2.78
CA GLU A 198 23.60 -12.63 -4.11
C GLU A 198 23.79 -11.59 -5.23
N ARG A 199 23.06 -10.47 -5.17
CA ARG A 199 23.15 -9.38 -6.16
C ARG A 199 24.53 -8.71 -6.13
N LEU A 200 25.05 -8.39 -4.96
CA LEU A 200 26.38 -7.79 -4.81
C LEU A 200 27.48 -8.73 -5.30
N ALA A 201 27.36 -10.04 -5.07
CA ALA A 201 28.29 -11.05 -5.61
C ALA A 201 28.28 -11.15 -7.15
N ARG A 202 27.19 -10.74 -7.81
CA ARG A 202 27.09 -10.61 -9.28
C ARG A 202 27.49 -9.21 -9.80
N GLY A 203 27.88 -8.29 -8.93
CA GLY A 203 28.13 -6.89 -9.29
C GLY A 203 26.86 -6.08 -9.60
N GLU A 204 25.67 -6.61 -9.27
CA GLU A 204 24.41 -5.90 -9.41
C GLU A 204 24.18 -4.94 -8.23
N PRO A 205 23.46 -3.81 -8.43
CA PRO A 205 23.03 -2.97 -7.32
C PRO A 205 22.05 -3.74 -6.41
N ALA A 206 22.30 -3.67 -5.11
CA ALA A 206 21.39 -4.17 -4.07
C ALA A 206 20.01 -3.46 -4.14
N PHE A 207 18.96 -4.17 -3.74
CA PHE A 207 17.65 -3.55 -3.52
C PHE A 207 17.67 -2.66 -2.28
N ALA A 208 17.03 -1.50 -2.39
CA ALA A 208 17.16 -0.44 -1.39
C ALA A 208 16.25 -0.62 -0.15
N ASN A 209 15.15 -1.37 -0.25
CA ASN A 209 14.33 -1.82 0.89
C ASN A 209 13.50 -3.08 0.52
N PRO A 210 12.94 -3.81 1.51
CA PRO A 210 12.13 -5.01 1.26
C PRO A 210 10.93 -4.76 0.34
N ARG A 211 10.25 -3.60 0.49
CA ARG A 211 9.12 -3.20 -0.35
C ARG A 211 9.43 -3.22 -1.84
N ASN A 212 10.52 -2.57 -2.24
CA ASN A 212 10.91 -2.49 -3.65
C ASN A 212 11.40 -3.83 -4.19
N ALA A 213 12.05 -4.65 -3.36
CA ALA A 213 12.42 -6.02 -3.71
C ALA A 213 11.17 -6.90 -3.91
N CYS A 214 10.15 -6.78 -3.06
CA CYS A 214 8.87 -7.49 -3.18
C CYS A 214 8.14 -7.07 -4.47
N ALA A 215 8.01 -5.76 -4.71
CA ALA A 215 7.36 -5.20 -5.90
C ALA A 215 8.06 -5.61 -7.21
N GLY A 216 9.39 -5.72 -7.21
CA GLY A 216 10.17 -6.22 -8.33
C GLY A 216 10.05 -7.74 -8.51
N THR A 217 9.95 -8.50 -7.42
CA THR A 217 9.80 -9.95 -7.43
C THR A 217 8.42 -10.38 -7.93
N LEU A 218 7.34 -9.79 -7.41
CA LEU A 218 5.96 -10.06 -7.86
C LEU A 218 5.71 -9.78 -9.35
N ARG A 219 6.61 -9.02 -9.99
CA ARG A 219 6.58 -8.65 -11.42
C ARG A 219 7.66 -9.34 -12.26
N GLN A 220 8.25 -10.44 -11.80
CA GLN A 220 9.05 -11.30 -12.68
C GLN A 220 8.14 -12.05 -13.66
N LEU A 221 8.54 -12.11 -14.93
CA LEU A 221 7.78 -12.85 -15.96
C LEU A 221 7.89 -14.37 -15.77
N ASP A 222 8.97 -14.84 -15.16
CA ASP A 222 9.17 -16.23 -14.77
C ASP A 222 8.77 -16.45 -13.30
N PRO A 223 7.74 -17.28 -13.02
CA PRO A 223 7.35 -17.62 -11.65
C PRO A 223 8.44 -18.32 -10.84
N GLN A 224 9.40 -19.03 -11.47
CA GLN A 224 10.50 -19.70 -10.74
C GLN A 224 11.31 -18.68 -9.94
N VAL A 225 11.60 -17.51 -10.53
CA VAL A 225 12.30 -16.42 -9.85
C VAL A 225 11.50 -15.89 -8.65
N VAL A 226 10.17 -15.99 -8.66
CA VAL A 226 9.32 -15.62 -7.51
C VAL A 226 9.38 -16.68 -6.42
N ALA A 227 9.37 -17.97 -6.80
CA ALA A 227 9.51 -19.09 -5.87
C ALA A 227 10.86 -19.05 -5.12
N ASP A 228 11.96 -18.86 -5.85
CA ASP A 228 13.33 -18.79 -5.31
C ASP A 228 13.50 -17.63 -4.30
N ARG A 229 12.73 -16.55 -4.49
CA ARG A 229 12.74 -15.35 -3.64
C ARG A 229 11.88 -15.48 -2.38
N ARG A 230 11.21 -16.62 -2.16
CA ARG A 230 10.54 -17.01 -0.90
C ARG A 230 9.73 -15.89 -0.25
N LEU A 231 8.81 -15.29 -1.02
CA LEU A 231 7.86 -14.30 -0.50
C LEU A 231 6.96 -14.92 0.57
N ASP A 232 6.49 -14.08 1.50
CA ASP A 232 5.46 -14.42 2.48
C ASP A 232 4.25 -13.47 2.34
N PHE A 233 3.14 -13.76 3.00
CA PHE A 233 1.87 -13.04 2.84
C PHE A 233 1.07 -13.03 4.14
N PHE A 234 0.58 -11.86 4.56
CA PHE A 234 -0.38 -11.74 5.66
C PHE A 234 -1.73 -11.25 5.15
N ALA A 235 -2.78 -12.05 5.35
CA ALA A 235 -4.17 -11.65 5.08
C ALA A 235 -4.71 -10.72 6.18
N TYR A 236 -5.44 -9.66 5.79
CA TYR A 236 -5.95 -8.62 6.70
C TYR A 236 -7.38 -8.13 6.41
N THR A 237 -8.00 -8.50 5.29
CA THR A 237 -9.41 -8.19 4.98
C THR A 237 -10.04 -9.34 4.21
N LEU A 238 -11.33 -9.57 4.47
CA LEU A 238 -12.17 -10.62 3.91
C LEU A 238 -13.46 -9.99 3.33
N HIS A 239 -13.87 -10.44 2.14
CA HIS A 239 -15.17 -10.14 1.55
C HIS A 239 -15.88 -11.44 1.14
N LEU A 240 -17.16 -11.54 1.50
CA LEU A 240 -18.01 -12.72 1.31
C LEU A 240 -19.31 -12.35 0.56
N PRO A 241 -20.02 -13.30 -0.08
CA PRO A 241 -21.36 -13.10 -0.60
C PRO A 241 -22.35 -12.88 0.56
N ASP A 242 -23.29 -11.94 0.45
CA ASP A 242 -24.22 -11.61 1.54
C ASP A 242 -25.22 -12.72 1.88
N ASP A 243 -25.49 -13.61 0.93
CA ASP A 243 -26.34 -14.78 1.05
C ASP A 243 -25.62 -16.05 1.56
N TRP A 244 -24.28 -16.03 1.70
CA TRP A 244 -23.54 -17.20 2.15
C TRP A 244 -23.81 -17.57 3.61
N GLN A 245 -24.02 -18.87 3.83
CA GLN A 245 -24.20 -19.50 5.14
C GLN A 245 -23.11 -20.56 5.33
N PRO A 246 -22.54 -20.71 6.55
CA PRO A 246 -21.47 -21.67 6.83
C PRO A 246 -21.96 -23.12 6.73
N GLY A 247 -21.10 -24.00 6.19
CA GLY A 247 -21.33 -25.44 6.24
C GLY A 247 -21.04 -26.05 7.61
N PRO A 248 -21.39 -27.33 7.82
CA PRO A 248 -21.07 -28.04 9.07
C PRO A 248 -19.56 -28.09 9.33
N GLY A 249 -19.11 -27.36 10.36
CA GLY A 249 -17.69 -27.25 10.73
C GLY A 249 -16.93 -26.09 10.08
N ASP A 250 -17.57 -25.29 9.23
CA ASP A 250 -16.99 -24.05 8.72
C ASP A 250 -17.08 -22.91 9.76
N PRO A 251 -16.14 -21.95 9.77
CA PRO A 251 -16.24 -20.75 10.60
C PRO A 251 -17.51 -19.95 10.26
N PRO A 252 -18.22 -19.38 11.25
CA PRO A 252 -19.43 -18.59 11.01
C PRO A 252 -19.13 -17.32 10.21
N ARG A 253 -20.16 -16.73 9.57
CA ARG A 253 -20.01 -15.40 8.95
C ARG A 253 -19.58 -14.39 10.02
N PRO A 254 -18.44 -13.69 9.87
CA PRO A 254 -17.98 -12.73 10.86
C PRO A 254 -18.87 -11.49 10.89
N SER A 255 -19.08 -10.97 12.09
CA SER A 255 -19.70 -9.69 12.38
C SER A 255 -18.69 -8.57 12.67
N SER A 256 -17.45 -8.95 13.02
CA SER A 256 -16.35 -8.02 13.33
C SER A 256 -15.07 -8.26 12.49
N GLN A 257 -14.15 -7.30 12.50
CA GLN A 257 -12.83 -7.40 11.89
C GLN A 257 -11.99 -8.47 12.60
N TRP A 258 -12.05 -8.56 13.93
CA TRP A 258 -11.39 -9.60 14.71
C TRP A 258 -11.91 -11.00 14.37
N GLU A 259 -13.23 -11.16 14.23
CA GLU A 259 -13.84 -12.40 13.73
C GLU A 259 -13.43 -12.68 12.28
N SER A 260 -13.26 -11.66 11.45
CA SER A 260 -12.77 -11.81 10.06
C SER A 260 -11.31 -12.28 10.01
N LEU A 261 -10.45 -11.79 10.92
CA LEU A 261 -9.09 -12.31 11.09
C LEU A 261 -9.09 -13.77 11.60
N ALA A 262 -10.02 -14.15 12.47
CA ALA A 262 -10.19 -15.53 12.91
C ALA A 262 -10.68 -16.45 11.77
N TRP A 263 -11.65 -16.00 10.97
CA TRP A 263 -12.14 -16.69 9.77
C TRP A 263 -11.02 -16.94 8.76
N LEU A 264 -10.17 -15.94 8.51
CA LEU A 264 -9.02 -16.07 7.60
C LEU A 264 -8.02 -17.14 8.08
N ARG A 265 -7.71 -17.20 9.39
CA ARG A 265 -6.88 -18.27 9.96
C ARG A 265 -7.53 -19.65 9.77
N ALA A 266 -8.83 -19.77 10.04
CA ALA A 266 -9.57 -21.03 9.86
C ALA A 266 -9.61 -21.50 8.40
N ALA A 267 -9.82 -20.58 7.45
CA ALA A 267 -9.77 -20.85 6.02
C ALA A 267 -8.36 -21.19 5.48
N GLY A 268 -7.31 -21.08 6.30
CA GLY A 268 -5.95 -21.52 6.00
C GLY A 268 -4.98 -20.42 5.56
N PHE A 269 -5.28 -19.15 5.84
CA PHE A 269 -4.35 -18.05 5.61
C PHE A 269 -3.43 -17.81 6.81
N LYS A 270 -2.23 -17.35 6.52
CA LYS A 270 -1.38 -16.67 7.50
C LYS A 270 -1.96 -15.27 7.78
N VAL A 271 -2.23 -15.02 9.05
CA VAL A 271 -2.66 -13.72 9.58
C VAL A 271 -1.61 -13.28 10.60
N ASN A 272 -1.36 -11.98 10.70
CA ASN A 272 -0.29 -11.49 11.57
C ASN A 272 -0.53 -11.92 13.04
N PRO A 273 0.46 -12.51 13.73
CA PRO A 273 0.29 -13.00 15.09
C PRO A 273 0.14 -11.85 16.11
N ASN A 274 0.64 -10.66 15.77
CA ASN A 274 0.69 -9.47 16.63
C ASN A 274 -0.52 -8.55 16.45
N ALA A 275 -1.60 -9.04 15.81
CA ALA A 275 -2.87 -8.32 15.76
C ALA A 275 -3.60 -8.50 17.10
N GLU A 276 -4.13 -7.42 17.67
CA GLU A 276 -4.82 -7.40 18.97
C GLU A 276 -6.19 -6.70 18.86
N LEU A 277 -7.16 -7.21 19.63
CA LEU A 277 -8.43 -6.54 19.89
C LEU A 277 -8.24 -5.56 21.07
N LEU A 278 -8.61 -4.30 20.85
CA LEU A 278 -8.34 -3.16 21.71
C LEU A 278 -9.69 -2.53 22.11
N ALA A 279 -9.87 -2.24 23.40
CA ALA A 279 -11.19 -1.83 23.91
C ALA A 279 -11.59 -0.39 23.52
N ASP A 280 -10.59 0.50 23.43
CA ASP A 280 -10.75 1.94 23.37
C ASP A 280 -9.53 2.61 22.69
N LEU A 281 -9.51 3.96 22.67
CA LEU A 281 -8.42 4.75 22.07
C LEU A 281 -7.11 4.67 22.87
N ALA A 282 -7.15 4.58 24.19
CA ALA A 282 -5.94 4.48 25.03
C ALA A 282 -5.26 3.12 24.84
N ALA A 283 -6.03 2.06 24.59
CA ALA A 283 -5.50 0.76 24.18
C ALA A 283 -4.82 0.82 22.79
N VAL A 284 -5.31 1.66 21.87
CA VAL A 284 -4.65 1.94 20.57
C VAL A 284 -3.33 2.68 20.75
N GLU A 285 -3.29 3.71 21.60
CA GLU A 285 -2.06 4.44 21.92
C GLU A 285 -1.01 3.55 22.60
N ALA A 286 -1.44 2.69 23.55
CA ALA A 286 -0.58 1.70 24.20
C ALA A 286 -0.03 0.66 23.19
N PHE A 287 -0.88 0.17 22.28
CA PHE A 287 -0.48 -0.75 21.21
C PHE A 287 0.58 -0.12 20.28
N PHE A 288 0.35 1.12 19.82
CA PHE A 288 1.30 1.87 19.00
C PHE A 288 2.64 2.09 19.72
N THR A 289 2.58 2.58 20.96
CA THR A 289 3.77 2.89 21.78
C THR A 289 4.62 1.67 22.10
N ARG A 290 3.99 0.52 22.39
CA ARG A 290 4.71 -0.76 22.60
C ARG A 290 5.37 -1.26 21.31
N TRP A 291 4.64 -1.22 20.19
CA TRP A 291 5.15 -1.75 18.93
C TRP A 291 6.24 -0.88 18.28
N GLU A 292 6.38 0.41 18.65
CA GLU A 292 7.48 1.24 18.13
C GLU A 292 8.88 0.65 18.39
N PRO A 293 9.32 0.38 19.63
CA PRO A 293 10.61 -0.27 19.87
C PRO A 293 10.61 -1.75 19.44
N GLU A 294 9.52 -2.49 19.67
CA GLU A 294 9.47 -3.94 19.46
C GLU A 294 9.54 -4.35 17.99
N ARG A 295 9.09 -3.49 17.05
CA ARG A 295 9.15 -3.77 15.60
C ARG A 295 10.53 -4.17 15.08
N ARG A 296 11.60 -3.71 15.73
CA ARG A 296 13.01 -4.00 15.38
C ARG A 296 13.43 -5.45 15.61
N GLN A 297 12.58 -6.25 16.25
CA GLN A 297 12.81 -7.67 16.54
C GLN A 297 11.99 -8.60 15.62
N LEU A 298 11.15 -8.04 14.75
CA LEU A 298 10.33 -8.80 13.81
C LEU A 298 11.18 -9.29 12.63
N PRO A 299 10.86 -10.46 12.03
CA PRO A 299 11.56 -10.96 10.85
C PRO A 299 11.08 -10.29 9.54
N TYR A 300 10.46 -9.11 9.62
CA TYR A 300 9.89 -8.36 8.50
C TYR A 300 9.75 -6.86 8.83
N ALA A 301 9.89 -6.01 7.80
CA ALA A 301 9.67 -4.57 7.91
C ALA A 301 8.19 -4.16 8.14
N THR A 302 7.99 -3.14 8.97
CA THR A 302 6.68 -2.51 9.27
C THR A 302 6.86 -1.01 9.57
N ASP A 303 6.05 -0.14 8.94
CA ASP A 303 6.21 1.33 8.96
C ASP A 303 5.25 2.04 9.94
N GLY A 304 4.49 1.26 10.71
CA GLY A 304 3.47 1.76 11.62
C GLY A 304 2.56 0.66 12.16
N VAL A 305 1.38 1.08 12.61
CA VAL A 305 0.23 0.22 12.88
C VAL A 305 -0.97 0.67 12.02
N VAL A 306 -1.90 -0.25 11.77
CA VAL A 306 -3.22 0.05 11.22
C VAL A 306 -4.24 -0.15 12.32
N VAL A 307 -5.08 0.86 12.52
CA VAL A 307 -6.21 0.81 13.47
C VAL A 307 -7.49 0.70 12.64
N LYS A 308 -8.35 -0.25 12.98
CA LYS A 308 -9.65 -0.47 12.32
C LYS A 308 -10.75 -0.57 13.37
N LEU A 309 -11.90 0.06 13.14
CA LEU A 309 -13.10 -0.17 13.95
C LEU A 309 -13.54 -1.64 13.83
N ASP A 310 -13.82 -2.31 14.94
CA ASP A 310 -14.06 -3.76 14.92
C ASP A 310 -15.41 -4.15 14.29
N ASP A 311 -16.51 -3.50 14.69
CA ASP A 311 -17.86 -3.80 14.18
C ASP A 311 -18.00 -3.48 12.67
N LEU A 312 -18.21 -4.50 11.83
CA LEU A 312 -18.33 -4.35 10.38
C LEU A 312 -19.57 -3.55 9.94
N ARG A 313 -20.62 -3.49 10.77
CA ARG A 313 -21.81 -2.67 10.51
C ARG A 313 -21.44 -1.19 10.70
N LEU A 314 -20.73 -0.86 11.78
CA LEU A 314 -20.24 0.50 11.99
C LEU A 314 -19.17 0.90 10.95
N GLN A 315 -18.39 -0.05 10.40
CA GLN A 315 -17.57 0.21 9.21
C GLN A 315 -18.43 0.62 8.00
N ALA A 316 -19.54 -0.10 7.74
CA ALA A 316 -20.46 0.22 6.66
C ALA A 316 -21.16 1.58 6.86
N ASP A 317 -21.63 1.86 8.07
CA ASP A 317 -22.28 3.13 8.46
C ASP A 317 -21.30 4.32 8.35
N ALA A 318 -20.04 4.14 8.78
CA ALA A 318 -18.99 5.15 8.63
C ALA A 318 -18.56 5.37 7.17
N GLY A 319 -18.58 4.31 6.36
CA GLY A 319 -18.27 4.33 4.94
C GLY A 319 -16.88 4.90 4.62
N PHE A 320 -16.81 5.67 3.52
CA PHE A 320 -15.57 6.03 2.85
C PHE A 320 -15.44 7.53 2.55
N THR A 321 -14.22 7.95 2.21
CA THR A 321 -13.89 9.18 1.48
C THR A 321 -13.72 8.85 -0.01
N GLN A 322 -13.21 9.78 -0.83
CA GLN A 322 -12.84 9.47 -2.22
C GLN A 322 -11.61 8.55 -2.35
N LYS A 323 -10.87 8.26 -1.26
CA LYS A 323 -9.56 7.59 -1.31
C LYS A 323 -9.29 6.58 -0.20
N ALA A 324 -10.02 6.64 0.91
CA ALA A 324 -9.77 5.87 2.12
C ALA A 324 -11.08 5.53 2.87
N PRO A 325 -11.11 4.45 3.68
CA PRO A 325 -12.18 4.23 4.67
C PRO A 325 -12.16 5.32 5.74
N ARG A 326 -13.32 5.63 6.32
CA ARG A 326 -13.38 6.50 7.51
C ARG A 326 -13.10 5.75 8.81
N TRP A 327 -13.41 4.46 8.81
CA TRP A 327 -13.33 3.53 9.95
C TRP A 327 -11.95 2.90 10.17
N ALA A 328 -10.93 3.27 9.39
CA ALA A 328 -9.55 2.82 9.61
C ALA A 328 -8.52 3.91 9.29
N ILE A 329 -7.38 3.87 9.98
CA ILE A 329 -6.27 4.81 9.83
C ILE A 329 -4.92 4.10 9.98
N ALA A 330 -3.89 4.60 9.27
CA ALA A 330 -2.51 4.17 9.42
C ALA A 330 -1.76 5.12 10.36
N LEU A 331 -1.41 4.66 11.57
CA LEU A 331 -0.52 5.39 12.47
C LEU A 331 0.92 5.02 12.12
N LYS A 332 1.64 5.96 11.49
CA LYS A 332 3.05 5.77 11.10
C LYS A 332 3.98 6.14 12.24
N TYR A 333 5.05 5.37 12.41
CA TYR A 333 6.12 5.73 13.33
C TYR A 333 6.85 6.99 12.87
N ALA A 334 7.53 7.66 13.80
CA ALA A 334 8.41 8.77 13.46
C ALA A 334 9.46 8.30 12.43
N ALA A 335 9.46 8.91 11.25
CA ALA A 335 10.39 8.54 10.19
C ALA A 335 11.83 8.80 10.66
N GLU A 336 12.71 7.84 10.39
CA GLU A 336 14.13 7.89 10.80
C GLU A 336 14.76 9.23 10.38
N GLU A 337 15.31 9.94 11.37
CA GLU A 337 15.99 11.23 11.21
C GLU A 337 17.50 11.02 11.36
N ALA A 338 18.27 11.42 10.34
CA ALA A 338 19.73 11.37 10.37
C ALA A 338 20.34 12.74 10.04
N PRO A 339 21.42 13.14 10.73
CA PRO A 339 22.21 14.30 10.33
C PRO A 339 23.01 13.98 9.07
N SER A 340 23.07 14.93 8.13
CA SER A 340 23.97 14.92 6.99
C SER A 340 24.46 16.34 6.70
N ARG A 341 25.62 16.47 6.03
CA ARG A 341 26.19 17.77 5.68
C ARG A 341 25.67 18.24 4.32
N LEU A 342 25.17 19.47 4.27
CA LEU A 342 24.77 20.11 3.02
C LEU A 342 26.00 20.42 2.16
N LEU A 343 26.05 19.83 0.96
CA LEU A 343 27.09 20.06 -0.02
C LEU A 343 26.79 21.30 -0.88
N ARG A 344 25.55 21.44 -1.35
CA ARG A 344 25.09 22.61 -2.12
C ARG A 344 23.58 22.72 -2.20
N LEU A 345 23.10 23.93 -2.50
CA LEU A 345 21.75 24.13 -3.03
C LEU A 345 21.77 23.97 -4.56
N SER A 346 20.85 23.18 -5.09
CA SER A 346 20.52 23.10 -6.51
C SER A 346 19.12 23.67 -6.76
N CYS A 347 18.82 24.10 -7.99
CA CYS A 347 17.51 24.63 -8.37
C CYS A 347 17.02 23.91 -9.62
N GLN A 348 15.80 23.37 -9.58
CA GLN A 348 15.16 22.69 -10.72
C GLN A 348 14.02 23.55 -11.26
N VAL A 349 13.95 23.71 -12.58
CA VAL A 349 12.89 24.49 -13.23
C VAL A 349 11.82 23.54 -13.78
N GLY A 350 10.61 23.62 -13.24
CA GLY A 350 9.49 22.75 -13.60
C GLY A 350 8.81 23.12 -14.92
N ARG A 351 7.94 22.23 -15.39
CA ARG A 351 7.06 22.40 -16.58
C ARG A 351 6.31 23.74 -16.63
N THR A 352 5.97 24.31 -15.48
CA THR A 352 5.20 25.57 -15.32
C THR A 352 6.09 26.75 -14.95
N GLY A 353 7.39 26.66 -15.20
CA GLY A 353 8.39 27.69 -14.88
C GLY A 353 8.78 27.77 -13.40
N VAL A 354 8.01 27.15 -12.49
CA VAL A 354 8.28 27.13 -11.04
C VAL A 354 9.70 26.62 -10.77
N VAL A 355 10.47 27.38 -9.99
CA VAL A 355 11.84 27.05 -9.62
C VAL A 355 11.86 26.46 -8.22
N THR A 356 12.04 25.14 -8.14
CA THR A 356 12.07 24.38 -6.88
C THR A 356 13.50 24.30 -6.35
N PRO A 357 13.79 24.80 -5.14
CA PRO A 357 15.06 24.54 -4.46
C PRO A 357 15.17 23.07 -4.04
N VAL A 358 16.34 22.48 -4.25
CA VAL A 358 16.66 21.08 -3.93
C VAL A 358 18.02 21.04 -3.24
N ALA A 359 18.03 20.65 -1.97
CA ALA A 359 19.24 20.40 -1.20
C ALA A 359 19.97 19.17 -1.76
N GLU A 360 21.29 19.27 -1.91
CA GLU A 360 22.19 18.15 -2.18
C GLU A 360 23.19 18.04 -1.02
N PHE A 361 23.34 16.84 -0.46
CA PHE A 361 24.03 16.58 0.80
C PHE A 361 24.80 15.25 0.77
N GLU A 362 25.67 15.05 1.75
CA GLU A 362 26.47 13.82 1.87
C GLU A 362 25.56 12.58 1.97
N PRO A 363 25.78 11.50 1.19
CA PRO A 363 24.85 10.37 1.14
C PRO A 363 24.68 9.69 2.50
N VAL A 364 23.46 9.71 3.04
CA VAL A 364 23.11 9.17 4.36
C VAL A 364 22.10 8.03 4.23
N ALA A 365 22.23 6.99 5.06
CA ALA A 365 21.27 5.89 5.09
C ALA A 365 20.01 6.33 5.88
N LEU A 366 18.84 6.10 5.29
CA LEU A 366 17.53 6.39 5.89
C LEU A 366 16.54 5.31 5.44
N ALA A 367 15.90 4.60 6.37
CA ALA A 367 14.94 3.52 6.11
C ALA A 367 15.41 2.62 4.95
N GLY A 368 16.55 1.95 5.15
CA GLY A 368 17.21 1.03 4.22
C GLY A 368 17.96 1.68 3.03
N THR A 369 17.55 2.86 2.56
CA THR A 369 18.07 3.45 1.31
C THR A 369 19.10 4.56 1.57
N SER A 370 20.15 4.65 0.77
CA SER A 370 20.99 5.86 0.75
C SER A 370 20.27 7.04 0.08
N VAL A 371 20.36 8.22 0.70
CA VAL A 371 19.71 9.47 0.28
C VAL A 371 20.74 10.61 0.29
N SER A 372 20.82 11.37 -0.80
CA SER A 372 21.75 12.51 -0.95
C SER A 372 21.07 13.79 -1.49
N ARG A 373 19.74 13.77 -1.68
CA ARG A 373 18.96 14.88 -2.22
C ARG A 373 17.59 14.95 -1.56
N ALA A 374 17.11 16.17 -1.30
CA ALA A 374 15.75 16.43 -0.80
C ALA A 374 15.20 17.71 -1.43
N THR A 375 13.89 17.77 -1.64
CA THR A 375 13.23 19.01 -2.05
C THR A 375 13.11 19.95 -0.87
N LEU A 376 13.24 21.26 -1.12
CA LEU A 376 12.92 22.32 -0.16
C LEU A 376 11.60 23.02 -0.52
N HIS A 377 10.83 22.45 -1.46
CA HIS A 377 9.54 22.91 -1.96
C HIS A 377 9.56 24.28 -2.68
N ASN A 378 9.89 25.36 -1.98
CA ASN A 378 9.74 26.75 -2.45
C ASN A 378 10.74 27.72 -1.78
N ALA A 379 10.64 29.01 -2.11
CA ALA A 379 11.50 30.06 -1.57
C ALA A 379 11.31 30.27 -0.06
N ASP A 380 10.08 30.14 0.44
CA ASP A 380 9.71 30.45 1.82
C ASP A 380 10.30 29.41 2.78
N ARG A 381 10.16 28.12 2.47
CA ARG A 381 10.72 27.01 3.26
C ARG A 381 12.25 27.01 3.29
N LEU A 382 12.91 27.46 2.21
CA LEU A 382 14.35 27.70 2.20
C LEU A 382 14.76 28.81 3.18
N ALA A 383 13.98 29.89 3.26
CA ALA A 383 14.23 31.03 4.15
C ALA A 383 13.85 30.72 5.61
N GLU A 384 12.81 29.94 5.84
CA GLU A 384 12.32 29.43 7.14
C GLU A 384 13.37 28.52 7.81
N LEU A 385 13.97 27.61 7.04
CA LEU A 385 15.08 26.75 7.49
C LEU A 385 16.38 27.53 7.77
N ASP A 386 16.44 28.82 7.42
CA ASP A 386 17.64 29.66 7.43
C ASP A 386 18.89 28.97 6.86
N LEU A 387 18.75 28.27 5.74
CA LEU A 387 19.78 27.32 5.29
C LEU A 387 21.07 28.04 4.83
N HIS A 388 22.23 27.58 5.31
CA HIS A 388 23.55 28.11 4.95
C HIS A 388 24.45 27.04 4.30
N ALA A 389 25.40 27.49 3.48
CA ALA A 389 26.34 26.62 2.76
C ALA A 389 27.27 25.87 3.71
N GLY A 390 27.20 24.53 3.69
CA GLY A 390 27.99 23.66 4.57
C GLY A 390 27.35 23.31 5.91
N ASP A 391 26.10 23.74 6.16
CA ASP A 391 25.32 23.38 7.36
C ASP A 391 25.20 21.86 7.54
N THR A 392 25.17 21.41 8.79
CA THR A 392 24.60 20.09 9.13
C THR A 392 23.08 20.20 9.17
N ILE A 393 22.41 19.42 8.33
CA ILE A 393 20.95 19.31 8.24
C ILE A 393 20.46 17.99 8.80
N VAL A 394 19.29 17.98 9.43
CA VAL A 394 18.58 16.74 9.75
C VAL A 394 17.62 16.43 8.61
N VAL A 395 17.77 15.24 8.04
CA VAL A 395 16.97 14.71 6.94
C VAL A 395 16.25 13.45 7.37
N ARG A 396 15.03 13.27 6.85
CA ARG A 396 14.22 12.06 6.99
C ARG A 396 13.48 11.76 5.69
N LYS A 397 12.65 10.72 5.69
CA LYS A 397 11.72 10.46 4.61
C LYS A 397 10.27 10.62 5.04
N ALA A 398 9.56 11.60 4.47
CA ALA A 398 8.11 11.67 4.55
C ALA A 398 7.51 10.36 3.99
N GLY A 399 6.74 9.67 4.83
CA GLY A 399 6.09 8.41 4.51
C GLY A 399 7.04 7.28 4.09
N GLU A 400 8.30 7.30 4.55
CA GLU A 400 9.39 6.36 4.19
C GLU A 400 9.86 6.36 2.73
N ILE A 401 9.31 7.25 1.89
CA ILE A 401 9.60 7.28 0.43
C ILE A 401 10.25 8.60 0.01
N ILE A 402 9.80 9.75 0.51
CA ILE A 402 10.17 11.08 -0.04
C ILE A 402 11.14 11.80 0.91
N PRO A 403 12.40 12.04 0.53
CA PRO A 403 13.34 12.81 1.34
C PRO A 403 12.91 14.27 1.58
N GLU A 404 12.99 14.71 2.84
CA GLU A 404 12.74 16.10 3.26
C GLU A 404 13.80 16.58 4.26
N VAL A 405 14.04 17.90 4.27
CA VAL A 405 14.89 18.57 5.27
C VAL A 405 14.01 19.08 6.41
N VAL A 406 14.22 18.52 7.61
CA VAL A 406 13.41 18.81 8.79
C VAL A 406 13.83 20.13 9.43
N ARG A 407 15.12 20.24 9.71
CA ARG A 407 15.77 21.36 10.42
C ARG A 407 17.27 21.42 10.08
N VAL A 408 17.87 22.58 10.33
CA VAL A 408 19.34 22.73 10.47
C VAL A 408 19.73 22.41 11.93
N LEU A 409 21.00 22.12 12.18
CA LEU A 409 21.63 22.13 13.51
C LEU A 409 22.57 23.36 13.61
N PRO A 410 22.07 24.55 14.04
CA PRO A 410 22.85 25.79 14.01
C PRO A 410 24.12 25.76 14.88
N GLU A 411 24.15 24.92 15.91
CA GLU A 411 25.30 24.67 16.78
C GLU A 411 26.47 23.97 16.05
N LEU A 412 26.22 23.38 14.87
CA LEU A 412 27.23 22.80 13.98
C LEU A 412 27.53 23.66 12.75
N ARG A 413 26.94 24.87 12.64
CA ARG A 413 27.11 25.76 11.49
C ARG A 413 28.56 26.24 11.36
N PRO A 414 29.22 26.09 10.19
CA PRO A 414 30.56 26.64 9.98
C PRO A 414 30.58 28.17 10.14
N ALA A 415 31.54 28.72 10.88
CA ALA A 415 31.58 30.14 11.24
C ALA A 415 31.69 31.13 10.05
N ALA A 416 32.04 30.63 8.84
CA ALA A 416 32.08 31.40 7.59
C ALA A 416 31.01 30.96 6.57
N ALA A 417 30.02 30.17 6.99
CA ALA A 417 28.92 29.74 6.13
C ALA A 417 28.11 30.93 5.62
N ARG A 418 27.68 30.88 4.36
CA ARG A 418 26.85 31.92 3.73
C ARG A 418 25.43 31.43 3.57
N ARG A 419 24.45 32.29 3.87
CA ARG A 419 23.03 32.02 3.65
C ARG A 419 22.76 31.66 2.18
N LEU A 420 21.91 30.67 1.97
CA LEU A 420 21.53 30.19 0.65
C LEU A 420 20.19 30.77 0.23
N GLU A 421 20.14 31.34 -0.97
CA GLU A 421 18.97 31.97 -1.56
C GLU A 421 18.69 31.37 -2.95
N LEU A 422 17.46 31.53 -3.45
CA LEU A 422 17.19 31.25 -4.86
C LEU A 422 17.94 32.26 -5.75
N PRO A 423 18.42 31.85 -6.94
CA PRO A 423 19.03 32.79 -7.88
C PRO A 423 17.98 33.80 -8.38
N ARG A 424 18.42 35.01 -8.74
CA ARG A 424 17.54 36.02 -9.37
C ARG A 424 17.23 35.73 -10.85
N HIS A 425 18.03 34.86 -11.47
CA HIS A 425 17.94 34.48 -12.88
C HIS A 425 17.73 32.97 -13.01
N CYS A 426 17.00 32.57 -14.04
CA CYS A 426 16.71 31.18 -14.33
C CYS A 426 18.00 30.40 -14.67
N PRO A 427 18.34 29.31 -13.94
CA PRO A 427 19.56 28.56 -14.19
C PRO A 427 19.58 27.84 -15.55
N GLU A 428 18.44 27.77 -16.24
CA GLU A 428 18.22 27.04 -17.49
C GLU A 428 18.15 27.95 -18.74
N CYS A 429 17.95 29.27 -18.56
CA CYS A 429 17.82 30.21 -19.69
C CYS A 429 18.22 31.66 -19.39
N GLY A 430 18.78 31.98 -18.22
CA GLY A 430 19.27 33.31 -17.83
C GLY A 430 18.19 34.38 -17.60
N SER A 431 16.94 34.15 -18.00
CA SER A 431 15.83 35.10 -17.82
C SER A 431 15.52 35.35 -16.35
N GLU A 432 15.13 36.58 -16.00
CA GLU A 432 14.75 36.97 -14.63
C GLU A 432 13.64 36.06 -14.07
N LEU A 433 13.75 35.75 -12.77
CA LEU A 433 12.75 34.97 -12.05
C LEU A 433 11.77 35.89 -11.32
N VAL A 434 10.49 35.72 -11.63
CA VAL A 434 9.40 36.52 -11.06
C VAL A 434 8.68 35.70 -9.99
N ARG A 435 8.36 36.35 -8.87
CA ARG A 435 7.45 35.83 -7.85
C ARG A 435 6.29 36.81 -7.74
N GLU A 436 5.08 36.36 -8.04
CA GLU A 436 3.88 37.22 -7.98
C GLU A 436 3.46 37.48 -6.53
N ALA A 437 2.87 38.65 -6.29
CA ALA A 437 2.47 39.07 -4.95
C ALA A 437 1.37 38.16 -4.39
N GLY A 438 1.70 37.43 -3.31
CA GLY A 438 0.81 36.43 -2.71
C GLY A 438 1.07 34.98 -3.14
N GLU A 439 1.91 34.72 -4.16
CA GLU A 439 2.35 33.36 -4.46
C GLU A 439 3.58 32.94 -3.63
N ALA A 440 3.64 31.65 -3.27
CA ALA A 440 4.84 31.01 -2.73
C ALA A 440 5.85 30.58 -3.83
N ALA A 441 5.42 30.57 -5.10
CA ALA A 441 6.17 30.05 -6.22
C ALA A 441 6.96 31.15 -6.95
N THR A 442 8.29 31.08 -6.89
CA THR A 442 9.18 31.80 -7.81
C THR A 442 9.19 31.08 -9.16
N ARG A 443 9.05 31.81 -10.28
CA ARG A 443 8.85 31.24 -11.62
C ARG A 443 9.72 31.89 -12.69
N CYS A 444 10.20 31.07 -13.63
CA CYS A 444 10.71 31.53 -14.92
C CYS A 444 9.52 31.84 -15.85
N VAL A 445 9.39 33.10 -16.26
CA VAL A 445 8.31 33.57 -17.15
C VAL A 445 8.62 33.42 -18.65
N ASN A 446 9.85 33.01 -19.01
CA ASN A 446 10.25 32.81 -20.39
C ASN A 446 9.64 31.52 -20.97
N SER A 447 8.63 31.65 -21.82
CA SER A 447 7.95 30.53 -22.50
C SER A 447 8.86 29.70 -23.42
N SER A 448 10.03 30.23 -23.82
CA SER A 448 11.05 29.52 -24.59
C SER A 448 12.12 28.84 -23.72
N CYS A 449 11.97 28.82 -22.39
CA CYS A 449 12.90 28.15 -21.47
C CYS A 449 13.02 26.64 -21.78
N PRO A 450 14.24 26.09 -21.99
CA PRO A 450 14.43 24.67 -22.32
C PRO A 450 13.81 23.72 -21.30
N ALA A 451 13.88 24.02 -20.01
CA ALA A 451 13.29 23.19 -18.95
C ALA A 451 11.76 23.18 -18.98
N ILE A 452 11.13 24.32 -19.25
CA ILE A 452 9.66 24.41 -19.47
C ILE A 452 9.27 23.54 -20.65
N LEU A 453 10.02 23.63 -21.77
CA LEU A 453 9.78 22.82 -22.95
C LEU A 453 9.98 21.31 -22.69
N ARG A 454 11.10 20.89 -22.07
CA ARG A 454 11.34 19.48 -21.69
C ARG A 454 10.22 18.96 -20.78
N GLY A 455 9.77 19.76 -19.81
CA GLY A 455 8.65 19.42 -18.92
C GLY A 455 7.29 19.34 -19.63
N ALA A 456 7.02 20.23 -20.58
CA ALA A 456 5.80 20.22 -21.39
C ALA A 456 5.75 19.01 -22.34
N LEU A 457 6.86 18.71 -23.02
CA LEU A 457 7.00 17.54 -23.89
C LEU A 457 6.82 16.23 -23.11
N ARG A 458 7.49 16.09 -21.95
CA ARG A 458 7.34 14.92 -21.06
C ARG A 458 5.90 14.69 -20.61
N HIS A 459 5.16 15.76 -20.32
CA HIS A 459 3.75 15.62 -20.00
C HIS A 459 2.93 15.24 -21.23
N TRP A 460 3.17 15.85 -22.39
CA TRP A 460 2.42 15.61 -23.62
C TRP A 460 2.49 14.14 -24.07
N VAL A 461 3.66 13.51 -24.01
CA VAL A 461 3.85 12.10 -24.37
C VAL A 461 3.37 11.12 -23.30
N SER A 462 3.10 11.58 -22.07
CA SER A 462 2.79 10.70 -20.94
C SER A 462 1.47 9.94 -21.10
N LYS A 463 1.35 8.82 -20.39
CA LYS A 463 0.14 7.97 -20.34
C LYS A 463 -1.15 8.71 -19.96
N ALA A 464 -1.02 9.84 -19.27
CA ALA A 464 -2.14 10.68 -18.85
C ALA A 464 -2.52 11.78 -19.87
N ALA A 465 -1.86 11.82 -21.04
CA ALA A 465 -2.07 12.82 -22.08
C ALA A 465 -2.26 12.15 -23.46
N LEU A 466 -1.19 12.02 -24.26
CA LEU A 466 -1.24 11.46 -25.62
C LEU A 466 -0.74 10.00 -25.72
N ASP A 467 -0.19 9.44 -24.63
CA ASP A 467 0.29 8.06 -24.52
C ASP A 467 1.18 7.60 -25.71
N VAL A 468 2.39 8.17 -25.78
CA VAL A 468 3.37 7.93 -26.84
C VAL A 468 4.59 7.22 -26.26
N ASP A 469 4.72 5.93 -26.58
CA ASP A 469 5.86 5.10 -26.19
C ASP A 469 7.19 5.56 -26.84
N GLY A 470 8.31 5.05 -26.31
CA GLY A 470 9.66 5.32 -26.82
C GLY A 470 10.22 6.71 -26.50
N LEU A 471 9.37 7.74 -26.37
CA LEU A 471 9.75 9.12 -26.05
C LEU A 471 10.08 9.34 -24.56
N GLY A 472 11.05 8.57 -24.07
CA GLY A 472 11.54 8.65 -22.69
C GLY A 472 12.26 9.96 -22.36
N SER A 473 12.37 10.25 -21.06
CA SER A 473 12.94 11.50 -20.52
C SER A 473 14.28 11.93 -21.13
N LYS A 474 15.19 10.99 -21.41
CA LYS A 474 16.50 11.25 -22.03
C LYS A 474 16.44 11.59 -23.52
N LEU A 475 15.50 11.02 -24.25
CA LEU A 475 15.29 11.37 -25.67
C LEU A 475 14.76 12.80 -25.78
N ILE A 476 13.86 13.18 -24.86
CA ILE A 476 13.32 14.56 -24.76
C ILE A 476 14.41 15.57 -24.33
N GLU A 477 15.35 15.19 -23.46
CA GLU A 477 16.56 15.99 -23.20
C GLU A 477 17.35 16.20 -24.50
N GLN A 478 17.81 15.13 -25.15
CA GLN A 478 18.59 15.24 -26.40
C GLN A 478 17.87 16.04 -27.50
N LEU A 479 16.56 15.87 -27.68
CA LEU A 479 15.77 16.56 -28.69
C LEU A 479 15.67 18.08 -28.44
N VAL A 480 15.56 18.51 -27.18
CA VAL A 480 15.53 19.95 -26.83
C VAL A 480 16.93 20.54 -26.78
N ASP A 481 17.88 19.82 -26.19
CA ASP A 481 19.23 20.32 -25.91
C ASP A 481 20.09 20.40 -27.19
N ARG A 482 19.83 19.51 -28.17
CA ARG A 482 20.36 19.65 -29.55
C ARG A 482 19.53 20.62 -30.42
N GLY A 483 18.51 21.28 -29.86
CA GLY A 483 17.71 22.32 -30.52
C GLY A 483 16.77 21.82 -31.64
N LEU A 484 16.59 20.50 -31.76
CA LEU A 484 15.80 19.82 -32.79
C LEU A 484 14.28 20.01 -32.58
N VAL A 485 13.84 19.99 -31.31
CA VAL A 485 12.46 20.25 -30.91
C VAL A 485 12.42 21.53 -30.10
N ARG A 486 11.66 22.53 -30.57
CA ARG A 486 11.48 23.85 -29.92
C ARG A 486 10.05 24.12 -29.46
N SER A 487 9.13 23.19 -29.72
CA SER A 487 7.72 23.23 -29.30
C SER A 487 7.10 21.84 -29.42
N ILE A 488 5.92 21.63 -28.83
CA ILE A 488 5.15 20.38 -28.98
C ILE A 488 4.87 20.06 -30.47
N ALA A 489 4.60 21.08 -31.28
CA ALA A 489 4.41 20.94 -32.73
C ALA A 489 5.69 20.45 -33.48
N GLY A 490 6.87 20.58 -32.86
CA GLY A 490 8.12 20.07 -33.38
C GLY A 490 8.22 18.53 -33.35
N LEU A 491 7.58 17.86 -32.39
CA LEU A 491 7.58 16.38 -32.32
C LEU A 491 7.04 15.75 -33.61
N TYR A 492 5.95 16.31 -34.15
CA TYR A 492 5.28 15.85 -35.37
C TYR A 492 6.06 16.18 -36.66
N ARG A 493 7.24 16.81 -36.55
CA ARG A 493 8.15 17.11 -37.66
C ARG A 493 9.46 16.31 -37.61
N LEU A 494 9.61 15.42 -36.62
CA LEU A 494 10.77 14.54 -36.52
C LEU A 494 10.67 13.42 -37.56
N ASP A 495 11.69 13.29 -38.40
CA ASP A 495 11.85 12.15 -39.29
C ASP A 495 12.56 10.98 -38.60
N ALA A 496 12.48 9.79 -39.22
CA ALA A 496 13.02 8.56 -38.66
C ALA A 496 14.56 8.48 -38.68
N ALA A 497 15.24 9.16 -39.63
CA ALA A 497 16.70 9.14 -39.72
C ALA A 497 17.32 10.05 -38.65
N LEU A 498 16.70 11.22 -38.41
CA LEU A 498 17.07 12.11 -37.31
C LEU A 498 16.90 11.41 -35.95
N LEU A 499 15.79 10.69 -35.74
CA LEU A 499 15.59 9.88 -34.53
C LEU A 499 16.63 8.76 -34.41
N ALA A 500 16.96 8.05 -35.50
CA ALA A 500 18.00 7.02 -35.49
C ALA A 500 19.41 7.55 -35.17
N SER A 501 19.68 8.84 -35.41
CA SER A 501 20.96 9.49 -35.07
C SER A 501 21.13 9.86 -33.58
N LEU A 502 20.13 9.57 -32.74
CA LEU A 502 20.16 9.86 -31.31
C LEU A 502 20.71 8.66 -30.50
N GLU A 503 21.42 8.96 -29.41
CA GLU A 503 22.08 7.92 -28.60
C GLU A 503 21.02 7.06 -27.90
N ARG A 504 21.16 5.73 -28.01
CA ARG A 504 20.18 4.70 -27.63
C ARG A 504 19.01 4.46 -28.60
N MET A 505 19.08 4.96 -29.84
CA MET A 505 18.23 4.47 -30.95
C MET A 505 18.92 3.45 -31.87
N GLY A 506 20.23 3.21 -31.70
CA GLY A 506 20.96 2.12 -32.34
C GLY A 506 21.11 0.92 -31.39
N GLY A 507 20.64 -0.25 -31.83
CA GLY A 507 20.60 -1.49 -31.05
C GLY A 507 19.16 -1.98 -30.82
N GLU A 508 18.91 -3.26 -31.08
CA GLU A 508 17.57 -3.84 -31.12
C GLU A 508 16.87 -3.82 -29.75
N VAL A 509 15.61 -3.37 -29.71
CA VAL A 509 14.68 -3.80 -28.66
C VAL A 509 14.10 -5.13 -29.12
N GLY A 510 14.58 -6.23 -28.53
CA GLY A 510 14.35 -7.58 -29.02
C GLY A 510 12.88 -7.96 -29.15
N GLY A 511 12.50 -8.43 -30.34
CA GLY A 511 11.16 -8.93 -30.66
C GLY A 511 11.21 -9.87 -31.86
N GLN A 512 11.41 -11.16 -31.62
CA GLN A 512 11.45 -12.16 -32.69
C GLN A 512 10.05 -12.46 -33.24
N SER A 513 9.84 -12.24 -34.53
CA SER A 513 8.87 -12.96 -35.38
C SER A 513 9.12 -12.61 -36.85
N GLY A 514 9.23 -13.63 -37.72
CA GLY A 514 9.62 -13.46 -39.12
C GLY A 514 8.46 -13.30 -40.11
N GLY A 515 8.73 -12.67 -41.25
CA GLY A 515 7.81 -12.55 -42.39
C GLY A 515 8.52 -12.01 -43.63
N GLY A 516 8.20 -12.55 -44.82
CA GLY A 516 8.88 -12.23 -46.08
C GLY A 516 8.47 -10.89 -46.73
N PRO A 517 9.18 -10.46 -47.80
CA PRO A 517 9.07 -9.10 -48.33
C PRO A 517 7.82 -8.85 -49.20
N GLY A 518 6.96 -7.93 -48.73
CA GLY A 518 5.94 -7.26 -49.55
C GLY A 518 6.46 -5.95 -50.17
N ARG A 519 5.95 -5.55 -51.33
CA ARG A 519 6.41 -4.34 -52.05
C ARG A 519 5.88 -3.04 -51.44
N LEU A 520 6.61 -1.94 -51.68
CA LEU A 520 6.17 -0.59 -51.35
C LEU A 520 4.94 -0.19 -52.18
N GLU A 521 3.98 0.46 -51.53
CA GLU A 521 3.12 1.48 -52.15
C GLU A 521 2.96 2.67 -51.19
N THR A 522 2.82 3.88 -51.73
CA THR A 522 3.07 5.12 -50.99
C THR A 522 1.80 5.76 -50.43
N ALA A 523 1.74 5.93 -49.10
CA ALA A 523 0.84 6.88 -48.45
C ALA A 523 1.57 7.58 -47.29
N ALA A 524 1.46 8.91 -47.19
CA ALA A 524 2.07 9.68 -46.12
C ALA A 524 1.23 9.61 -44.82
N LEU A 525 1.90 9.49 -43.65
CA LEU A 525 1.51 10.04 -42.33
C LEU A 525 2.32 9.38 -41.19
N ALA A 526 3.38 10.08 -40.73
CA ALA A 526 4.20 9.84 -39.53
C ALA A 526 4.89 8.47 -39.37
N PRO A 527 6.11 8.41 -38.79
CA PRO A 527 6.74 7.13 -38.44
C PRO A 527 5.89 6.37 -37.39
N PRO A 528 5.87 5.03 -37.42
CA PRO A 528 4.99 4.22 -36.56
C PRO A 528 5.22 4.44 -35.05
N ALA A 529 6.41 4.90 -34.66
CA ALA A 529 6.79 5.21 -33.28
C ALA A 529 6.08 6.44 -32.65
N LEU A 530 5.28 7.21 -33.41
CA LEU A 530 4.59 8.41 -32.93
C LEU A 530 3.06 8.32 -32.94
N ARG A 531 2.49 7.11 -32.99
CA ARG A 531 1.03 6.91 -32.99
C ARG A 531 0.49 6.85 -31.56
N PRO A 532 -0.42 7.76 -31.16
CA PRO A 532 -1.02 7.73 -29.83
C PRO A 532 -1.94 6.51 -29.69
N ARG A 533 -1.85 5.79 -28.56
CA ARG A 533 -2.61 4.54 -28.38
C ARG A 533 -4.12 4.75 -28.37
N HIS A 534 -4.61 5.81 -27.72
CA HIS A 534 -6.02 6.19 -27.70
C HIS A 534 -6.22 7.71 -27.63
N PRO A 535 -7.35 8.26 -28.13
CA PRO A 535 -7.74 9.64 -27.85
C PRO A 535 -8.15 9.81 -26.37
N PRO A 536 -7.76 10.91 -25.71
CA PRO A 536 -8.00 11.07 -24.27
C PRO A 536 -9.48 11.22 -23.92
N ARG A 537 -9.99 10.32 -23.05
CA ARG A 537 -11.27 10.52 -22.35
C ARG A 537 -11.01 11.44 -21.15
N GLY A 538 -11.59 12.64 -21.18
CA GLY A 538 -11.01 13.79 -20.50
C GLY A 538 -11.24 13.90 -18.98
N ARG A 539 -10.30 14.60 -18.33
CA ARG A 539 -10.55 15.45 -17.16
C ARG A 539 -9.78 16.77 -17.34
N GLY A 540 -10.46 17.91 -17.16
CA GLY A 540 -9.86 19.25 -17.21
C GLY A 540 -9.74 19.85 -18.62
N GLU A 541 -10.28 21.04 -18.82
CA GLU A 541 -10.08 21.82 -20.04
C GLU A 541 -8.65 22.39 -20.09
N CYS A 542 -7.97 22.26 -21.24
CA CYS A 542 -6.70 22.95 -21.48
C CYS A 542 -6.94 24.44 -21.81
N GLN A 543 -7.27 25.25 -20.80
CA GLN A 543 -7.47 26.68 -20.96
C GLN A 543 -6.12 27.42 -21.16
N GLY A 544 -5.80 27.75 -22.41
CA GLY A 544 -4.75 28.71 -22.75
C GLY A 544 -5.17 30.17 -22.53
N PRO A 545 -4.23 31.10 -22.28
CA PRO A 545 -4.56 32.49 -21.99
C PRO A 545 -5.17 33.20 -23.21
N ARG A 546 -6.40 33.71 -23.04
CA ARG A 546 -7.10 34.51 -24.07
C ARG A 546 -6.56 35.95 -24.11
N GLN A 547 -5.55 36.21 -24.93
CA GLN A 547 -5.24 37.59 -25.34
C GLN A 547 -6.27 38.04 -26.40
N GLY A 548 -6.95 39.16 -26.12
CA GLY A 548 -8.00 39.69 -27.00
C GLY A 548 -7.45 40.57 -28.12
N PHE A 549 -7.49 40.08 -29.36
CA PHE A 549 -7.29 40.91 -30.54
C PHE A 549 -8.62 41.51 -31.02
N SER A 550 -8.66 42.83 -31.17
CA SER A 550 -9.85 43.60 -31.55
C SER A 550 -9.66 44.33 -32.88
N GLU A 551 -9.80 43.62 -34.00
CA GLU A 551 -9.78 44.24 -35.32
C GLU A 551 -11.18 44.61 -35.85
N ARG A 552 -11.29 45.74 -36.56
CA ARG A 552 -12.55 46.34 -36.99
C ARG A 552 -12.58 46.60 -38.51
N ARG A 553 -13.65 46.12 -39.17
CA ARG A 553 -14.04 46.40 -40.59
C ARG A 553 -13.04 45.78 -41.60
N ARG A 554 -13.43 45.33 -42.81
CA ARG A 554 -14.37 45.85 -43.82
C ARG A 554 -14.97 44.68 -44.62
N SER A 555 -16.29 44.47 -44.65
CA SER A 555 -17.24 44.91 -45.71
C SER A 555 -16.97 44.40 -47.13
N GLY A 556 -17.84 43.50 -47.64
CA GLY A 556 -17.92 43.17 -49.07
C GLY A 556 -18.82 41.95 -49.39
N GLY A 557 -19.55 41.99 -50.51
CA GLY A 557 -20.23 40.82 -51.10
C GLY A 557 -21.57 40.41 -50.47
N GLY A 558 -22.56 40.07 -51.31
CA GLY A 558 -23.86 39.53 -50.87
C GLY A 558 -24.67 38.96 -52.04
N ARG A 559 -25.97 38.68 -51.82
CA ARG A 559 -26.95 37.97 -52.71
C ARG A 559 -26.96 36.44 -52.47
N ARG A 560 -28.10 35.71 -52.51
CA ARG A 560 -29.50 36.07 -52.86
C ARG A 560 -30.55 35.01 -52.38
N ARG A 561 -31.62 35.45 -51.69
CA ARG A 561 -32.99 34.83 -51.61
C ARG A 561 -33.10 33.41 -50.99
N ARG A 562 -34.26 32.87 -50.56
CA ARG A 562 -35.72 33.19 -50.73
C ARG A 562 -36.53 32.98 -49.42
N VAL A 563 -37.69 33.66 -49.31
CA VAL A 563 -38.99 33.22 -48.68
C VAL A 563 -38.96 32.85 -47.16
N ARG A 564 -39.60 33.61 -46.25
CA ARG A 564 -41.05 33.62 -45.86
C ARG A 564 -41.55 32.25 -45.35
N ALA A 565 -42.32 32.08 -44.26
CA ALA A 565 -43.10 32.98 -43.36
C ALA A 565 -43.38 32.23 -42.02
N ASP A 566 -44.00 32.73 -40.94
CA ASP A 566 -44.45 34.08 -40.57
C ASP A 566 -44.52 34.31 -39.02
N HIS A 567 -45.27 35.34 -38.58
CA HIS A 567 -45.53 35.88 -37.22
C HIS A 567 -45.76 34.86 -36.06
N GLY A 568 -45.66 35.23 -34.76
CA GLY A 568 -45.32 36.51 -34.10
C GLY A 568 -46.11 36.75 -32.79
N GLY A 569 -45.63 37.65 -31.91
CA GLY A 569 -46.34 38.10 -30.67
C GLY A 569 -46.06 37.27 -29.39
N VAL A 570 -45.46 37.68 -28.25
CA VAL A 570 -44.98 38.94 -27.61
C VAL A 570 -45.88 39.52 -26.48
N ARG A 571 -45.24 39.88 -25.32
CA ARG A 571 -45.71 40.65 -24.11
C ARG A 571 -46.53 39.85 -23.06
N HIS A 572 -46.03 39.70 -21.81
CA HIS A 572 -46.17 40.58 -20.60
C HIS A 572 -47.37 40.18 -19.70
N ARG A 573 -47.45 40.43 -18.37
CA ARG A 573 -46.60 41.08 -17.34
C ARG A 573 -47.16 40.74 -15.93
N ARG A 574 -46.30 40.64 -14.89
CA ARG A 574 -46.60 40.96 -13.46
C ARG A 574 -47.68 40.08 -12.73
N ARG A 575 -47.79 40.01 -11.39
CA ARG A 575 -46.87 40.13 -10.22
C ARG A 575 -47.62 39.62 -8.95
N ASP A 576 -46.91 39.54 -7.82
CA ASP A 576 -47.43 39.55 -6.43
C ASP A 576 -47.96 38.22 -5.79
N ARG A 577 -48.00 38.23 -4.45
CA ARG A 577 -48.33 37.18 -3.44
C ARG A 577 -49.58 37.64 -2.62
N PRO A 578 -50.21 36.90 -1.66
CA PRO A 578 -49.77 35.69 -0.91
C PRO A 578 -50.85 34.58 -0.70
N GLU A 579 -50.61 33.74 0.32
CA GLU A 579 -51.40 32.69 1.03
C GLU A 579 -52.90 32.98 1.33
N PRO A 580 -53.76 31.99 1.74
CA PRO A 580 -53.48 30.87 2.66
C PRO A 580 -54.12 29.49 2.35
N ALA A 581 -54.06 28.55 3.32
CA ALA A 581 -54.49 27.14 3.24
C ALA A 581 -55.77 26.82 4.04
N ALA A 582 -56.41 25.64 3.82
CA ALA A 582 -57.18 24.86 4.82
C ALA A 582 -57.76 23.50 4.32
N VAL A 583 -58.23 22.68 5.29
CA VAL A 583 -59.25 21.60 5.23
C VAL A 583 -58.83 20.13 4.97
N VAL A 584 -59.41 19.24 5.80
CA VAL A 584 -59.36 17.76 5.83
C VAL A 584 -60.82 17.24 5.90
N PRO A 585 -61.12 15.98 5.50
CA PRO A 585 -62.09 15.22 6.33
C PRO A 585 -61.87 13.70 6.47
N HIS A 586 -62.14 13.21 7.69
CA HIS A 586 -62.62 11.86 8.07
C HIS A 586 -63.87 12.08 8.98
N PRO A 587 -64.87 11.17 9.06
CA PRO A 587 -64.92 10.10 10.08
C PRO A 587 -65.62 8.81 9.53
N ARG A 588 -66.28 7.83 10.21
CA ARG A 588 -66.80 7.57 11.59
C ARG A 588 -66.73 6.05 11.94
N GLN A 589 -66.98 5.72 13.22
CA GLN A 589 -67.53 4.42 13.70
C GLN A 589 -68.93 4.65 14.35
N PRO A 590 -69.66 3.59 14.77
CA PRO A 590 -69.64 3.06 16.16
C PRO A 590 -69.41 1.53 16.20
N GLY A 591 -69.42 0.74 17.29
CA GLY A 591 -69.66 0.91 18.75
C GLY A 591 -70.03 -0.46 19.37
N ALA A 592 -70.29 -0.70 20.67
CA ALA A 592 -70.17 0.09 21.92
C ALA A 592 -70.35 -0.85 23.16
N ALA A 593 -70.31 -0.30 24.39
CA ALA A 593 -70.60 -0.90 25.71
C ALA A 593 -69.57 -1.89 26.34
N GLY A 594 -69.29 -1.85 27.66
CA GLY A 594 -69.63 -0.80 28.65
C GLY A 594 -69.32 -1.11 30.14
N GLY A 595 -68.96 -0.06 30.91
CA GLY A 595 -68.99 0.03 32.39
C GLY A 595 -67.84 -0.62 33.20
N ALA A 596 -67.57 -0.27 34.48
CA ALA A 596 -67.89 0.95 35.25
C ALA A 596 -67.12 0.99 36.62
N GLY A 597 -66.76 2.19 37.12
CA GLY A 597 -66.74 2.52 38.57
C GLY A 597 -65.44 2.44 39.41
N GLY A 598 -64.99 3.59 39.94
CA GLY A 598 -65.12 3.85 41.40
C GLY A 598 -63.93 3.71 42.38
N ALA A 599 -63.24 4.84 42.65
CA ALA A 599 -62.65 5.24 43.95
C ALA A 599 -61.55 4.37 44.64
N GLY A 600 -60.97 4.90 45.73
CA GLY A 600 -59.92 4.25 46.55
C GLY A 600 -59.81 4.88 47.95
N LEU A 601 -58.90 4.41 48.81
CA LEU A 601 -58.66 4.93 50.17
C LEU A 601 -57.26 4.57 50.74
N GLN A 602 -56.80 5.38 51.71
CA GLN A 602 -55.70 5.14 52.68
C GLN A 602 -56.31 4.70 54.05
N PRO A 603 -55.58 4.44 55.19
CA PRO A 603 -54.18 4.80 55.54
C PRO A 603 -53.33 3.79 56.39
N GLY A 604 -52.02 4.11 56.50
CA GLY A 604 -51.27 4.21 57.79
C GLY A 604 -50.89 2.99 58.66
N GLY A 605 -49.61 2.89 59.07
CA GLY A 605 -49.16 1.99 60.14
C GLY A 605 -47.64 2.02 60.42
N GLN A 606 -47.22 2.25 61.67
CA GLN A 606 -45.82 2.21 62.17
C GLN A 606 -45.51 0.80 62.76
N SER A 607 -44.32 0.37 63.21
CA SER A 607 -43.04 1.01 63.55
C SER A 607 -41.86 -0.01 63.68
N ARG A 608 -40.61 0.48 63.79
CA ARG A 608 -39.44 -0.07 64.54
C ARG A 608 -39.07 -1.58 64.50
N GLY A 609 -37.82 -1.85 64.06
CA GLY A 609 -36.76 -2.20 65.04
C GLY A 609 -36.14 -3.62 65.10
N GLY A 610 -35.00 -3.79 64.42
CA GLY A 610 -33.74 -4.16 65.11
C GLY A 610 -33.32 -5.63 65.34
N ARG A 611 -32.03 -5.87 64.98
CA ARG A 611 -31.09 -6.93 65.44
C ARG A 611 -31.13 -8.32 64.76
N ARG A 612 -29.92 -8.80 64.48
CA ARG A 612 -29.54 -10.19 64.16
C ARG A 612 -29.83 -11.13 65.33
N TRP A 613 -29.80 -12.44 65.11
CA TRP A 613 -29.04 -13.39 65.94
C TRP A 613 -28.50 -14.57 65.08
N SER A 614 -27.74 -15.50 65.66
CA SER A 614 -26.82 -16.37 64.89
C SER A 614 -26.52 -17.74 65.54
N GLY A 615 -26.11 -18.72 64.73
CA GLY A 615 -25.85 -20.13 65.10
C GLY A 615 -27.06 -21.03 64.77
N GLY A 616 -26.93 -22.30 64.38
CA GLY A 616 -25.79 -23.23 64.35
C GLY A 616 -25.99 -24.36 65.37
N GLY A 617 -25.78 -25.65 65.09
CA GLY A 617 -25.39 -26.37 63.87
C GLY A 617 -24.99 -27.82 64.20
N GLY A 618 -24.72 -28.71 63.24
CA GLY A 618 -24.10 -30.02 63.58
C GLY A 618 -24.14 -31.17 62.57
N ARG A 619 -22.95 -31.72 62.26
CA ARG A 619 -22.54 -33.16 62.23
C ARG A 619 -23.38 -34.16 61.38
N ARG A 620 -22.81 -35.12 60.65
CA ARG A 620 -21.41 -35.56 60.41
C ARG A 620 -21.34 -36.54 59.22
N ARG A 621 -20.11 -36.96 58.86
CA ARG A 621 -19.68 -37.94 57.84
C ARG A 621 -19.58 -37.37 56.40
N SER A 622 -18.63 -37.71 55.54
CA SER A 622 -17.15 -37.87 55.61
C SER A 622 -16.68 -38.79 54.47
N LEU A 623 -15.76 -38.35 53.60
CA LEU A 623 -14.77 -39.19 52.89
C LEU A 623 -13.73 -38.32 52.16
N GLY A 624 -12.48 -38.79 52.06
CA GLY A 624 -11.46 -38.48 51.04
C GLY A 624 -11.09 -37.02 50.70
N GLY A 625 -9.92 -36.57 51.16
CA GLY A 625 -9.10 -35.54 50.48
C GLY A 625 -7.98 -36.20 49.62
N PRO A 626 -6.87 -35.50 49.23
CA PRO A 626 -6.31 -34.31 49.89
C PRO A 626 -5.85 -33.11 49.00
N HIS A 627 -5.65 -31.99 49.69
CA HIS A 627 -4.74 -30.83 49.55
C HIS A 627 -3.68 -30.72 48.41
N LEU A 628 -3.04 -29.55 48.14
CA LEU A 628 -3.33 -28.07 48.20
C LEU A 628 -1.98 -27.28 48.20
N ARG A 629 -1.98 -26.01 47.72
CA ARG A 629 -0.89 -24.98 47.78
C ARG A 629 0.29 -25.22 46.79
N ALA A 630 1.13 -24.25 46.43
CA ALA A 630 1.34 -22.88 46.96
C ALA A 630 1.70 -21.83 45.88
N HIS A 631 1.65 -20.53 46.23
CA HIS A 631 2.17 -19.41 45.42
C HIS A 631 3.72 -19.40 45.35
N ARG A 632 4.29 -18.85 44.27
CA ARG A 632 5.62 -18.21 44.24
C ARG A 632 5.66 -17.01 43.29
N HIS A 633 6.55 -16.06 43.58
CA HIS A 633 6.88 -14.92 42.72
C HIS A 633 7.82 -15.32 41.56
N PRO A 634 7.90 -14.54 40.47
CA PRO A 634 8.92 -14.70 39.44
C PRO A 634 10.33 -14.35 39.98
N ALA A 635 11.35 -14.98 39.39
CA ALA A 635 12.76 -14.74 39.73
C ALA A 635 13.49 -13.99 38.60
N GLN A 636 14.56 -13.27 38.94
CA GLN A 636 15.42 -12.57 38.00
C GLN A 636 16.35 -13.54 37.22
N PRO A 637 16.71 -13.26 35.96
CA PRO A 637 17.73 -14.02 35.24
C PRO A 637 19.14 -13.70 35.73
N GLN A 638 20.06 -14.67 35.63
CA GLN A 638 21.50 -14.49 35.84
C GLN A 638 22.28 -14.72 34.53
N PRO A 639 23.48 -14.11 34.37
CA PRO A 639 24.25 -14.13 33.13
C PRO A 639 24.96 -15.48 32.87
N PRO A 640 25.37 -15.76 31.61
CA PRO A 640 26.04 -17.01 31.24
C PRO A 640 27.46 -17.15 31.81
N PRO A 641 27.96 -18.39 32.01
CA PRO A 641 29.29 -18.65 32.57
C PRO A 641 30.43 -18.49 31.55
N GLY A 642 31.58 -17.99 32.02
CA GLY A 642 32.84 -18.01 31.28
C GLY A 642 33.54 -19.39 31.31
N PRO A 643 34.54 -19.63 30.44
CA PRO A 643 35.19 -20.93 30.31
C PRO A 643 36.11 -21.24 31.50
N GLY A 644 35.86 -22.36 32.18
CA GLY A 644 36.75 -22.92 33.20
C GLY A 644 37.92 -23.70 32.59
N ALA A 645 39.12 -23.56 33.16
CA ALA A 645 40.33 -24.22 32.67
C ALA A 645 40.44 -25.68 33.13
N ASP A 646 40.95 -26.55 32.27
CA ASP A 646 41.39 -27.91 32.62
C ASP A 646 42.93 -27.97 32.83
N ARG A 647 43.40 -28.88 33.69
CA ARG A 647 44.80 -29.08 34.08
C ARG A 647 45.32 -30.51 33.86
N GLY A 648 45.12 -31.02 32.66
CA GLY A 648 46.20 -31.58 31.84
C GLY A 648 46.77 -32.98 32.14
N ARG A 649 47.44 -33.55 31.13
CA ARG A 649 48.41 -34.66 31.25
C ARG A 649 49.52 -34.52 30.19
N ARG A 650 50.67 -35.12 30.50
CA ARG A 650 51.98 -34.90 29.84
C ARG A 650 52.08 -35.50 28.43
N ARG A 651 52.79 -34.83 27.51
CA ARG A 651 54.06 -35.32 26.89
C ARG A 651 54.74 -34.26 26.00
N GLN A 652 56.04 -34.50 25.78
CA GLN A 652 57.01 -34.02 24.77
C GLN A 652 56.45 -33.23 23.55
N GLY A 653 57.14 -32.21 22.99
CA GLY A 653 58.45 -31.59 23.32
C GLY A 653 58.98 -30.75 22.14
N HIS A 654 60.00 -29.89 22.38
CA HIS A 654 60.53 -28.84 21.45
C HIS A 654 59.53 -27.70 21.14
N GLY A 655 59.93 -26.46 20.83
CA GLY A 655 61.26 -25.83 20.91
C GLY A 655 61.37 -24.61 19.97
N LEU A 656 62.02 -23.52 20.43
CA LEU A 656 62.13 -22.21 19.73
C LEU A 656 60.79 -21.45 19.61
N GLY A 657 60.75 -20.11 19.51
CA GLY A 657 61.78 -19.08 19.62
C GLY A 657 61.14 -17.68 19.65
N GLU A 658 61.87 -16.65 20.08
CA GLU A 658 61.35 -15.26 20.15
C GLU A 658 61.27 -14.59 18.76
N GLN A 659 60.34 -13.63 18.57
CA GLN A 659 60.71 -12.20 18.46
C GLN A 659 59.52 -11.27 18.16
N GLU A 660 59.54 -10.11 18.79
CA GLU A 660 58.93 -8.87 18.27
C GLU A 660 59.83 -8.29 17.18
N ASP A 661 59.28 -7.60 16.17
CA ASP A 661 59.33 -6.13 16.13
C ASP A 661 58.46 -5.57 14.96
N GLN A 662 58.36 -4.25 14.93
CA GLN A 662 57.71 -3.41 13.94
C GLN A 662 58.51 -3.38 12.61
N LEU A 663 57.85 -3.00 11.50
CA LEU A 663 58.19 -1.72 10.84
C LEU A 663 57.25 -1.31 9.70
N ARG A 664 57.39 -0.03 9.34
CA ARG A 664 56.64 0.72 8.32
C ARG A 664 57.05 0.34 6.90
N GLY A 665 56.17 0.61 5.94
CA GLY A 665 56.57 0.90 4.55
C GLY A 665 55.63 0.33 3.49
N GLY A 666 54.85 1.19 2.84
CA GLY A 666 53.97 0.79 1.74
C GLY A 666 54.56 1.04 0.35
N ARG A 667 53.90 0.46 -0.66
CA ARG A 667 53.78 0.96 -2.02
C ARG A 667 52.36 0.71 -2.51
#